data_AF-A0A2N1TUA3-F1
#
_entry.id   AF-A0A2N1TUA3-F1
#
_cell.length_a   1.000
_cell.length_b   1.000
_cell.length_c   1.000
_cell.angle_alpha   90.00
_cell.angle_beta   90.00
_cell.angle_gamma   90.00
#
_symmetry.space_group_name_H-M   'P 1'
#
loop_
_entity.id
_entity.type
_entity.pdbx_description
1 polymer ?
#
loop_
_entity_poly.entity_id
_entity_poly.type
_entity_poly.pdbx_seq_one_letter_code
_entity_poly.pdbx_strand_id
1 'polypeptide(L)'
;MDIAYRLLMYLLMANVGYMMFSLFQKGFKHYSGYISQLFFLLCLMIVMLARDFSGGLAISLSLAGIGVLVLLPMYLQRQIDLLMAENRFTEIEPYARWKSHLAWTEMNSHLHELALLAEKFGENVAQLEQEMRGMLRRGEPYDGVTRVFLGLIHFNNRNFSGLIDDLRLPDKKFSEQSFEELLYLVRAYLETTRYDEAVSAQIALEMATADGEDSSPEKRANLVISRMIFFAFLGWNEEFDTLMKAEEEGIDRLPPDLKDFWWGVCRFNSGDYEAGEKKMAGIISASGKEEDSEAWLPFMRKRYFSLVENRDFFDRKVLSHLKSLYAGNIEEFRAVMKADEEQAEMIETSTPATSLLTWIIMIVSVVLIVTRNVEDIVTLIDLGANSSFLVREGEYFRLFSYQFIHIGWVHLLMNLVALKFFGPPIERITGWPLYLAAFFVSGIAGGLAAVHTGQPLSAGASAAVLGLLSMAIVFEVFKVKGSESLARRNNFSTLLFILVINLIIGAVEKGVDNSAHLGGLLGGAIIAILLLPILKAPLFKRLAGFVAVWAVIFIAGISSWQMYSLNNVGFYPRTIREFAEISNASATFALQLPASWQIDPSENKPLSLEATGPFRERVSVLVGLNAEPAEDVLAEYVEQRSREIENTQEISLKSRRGPEKLDELRSGVYRVRWLIESGGGPLSVVDYLVFEKDVLFLVRFFIGTESASSYEKLTGQAAATVRLLENN
;
A
#
# COMPACT_ATOMS: atom_id res chain seq x y z
N MET A 1 21.81 7.92 17.09
CA MET A 1 21.56 6.51 16.70
C MET A 1 21.03 6.54 15.27
N ASP A 2 21.63 5.78 14.35
CA ASP A 2 21.67 6.16 12.93
C ASP A 2 20.28 6.26 12.25
N ILE A 3 20.09 7.30 11.43
CA ILE A 3 18.88 7.55 10.64
C ILE A 3 18.66 6.37 9.67
N ALA A 4 19.75 5.81 9.12
CA ALA A 4 19.71 4.62 8.28
C ALA A 4 19.05 3.41 8.98
N TYR A 5 19.26 3.24 10.30
CA TYR A 5 18.69 2.15 11.08
C TYR A 5 17.18 2.34 11.31
N ARG A 6 16.74 3.56 11.64
CA ARG A 6 15.31 3.87 11.78
C ARG A 6 14.58 3.77 10.42
N LEU A 7 15.17 4.32 9.36
CA LEU A 7 14.67 4.22 7.99
C LEU A 7 14.52 2.76 7.55
N LEU A 8 15.54 1.92 7.81
CA LEU A 8 15.50 0.50 7.50
C LEU A 8 14.42 -0.22 8.34
N MET A 9 14.34 0.01 9.65
CA MET A 9 13.26 -0.51 10.52
C MET A 9 11.86 -0.18 10.00
N TYR A 10 11.62 1.07 9.60
CA TYR A 10 10.31 1.49 9.12
C TYR A 10 9.99 1.00 7.70
N LEU A 11 11.00 0.93 6.81
CA LEU A 11 10.86 0.23 5.52
C LEU A 11 10.50 -1.24 5.73
N LEU A 12 11.14 -1.90 6.69
CA LEU A 12 10.81 -3.25 7.12
C LEU A 12 9.37 -3.35 7.62
N MET A 13 8.95 -2.48 8.54
CA MET A 13 7.61 -2.51 9.12
C MET A 13 6.52 -2.22 8.07
N ALA A 14 6.78 -1.31 7.12
CA ALA A 14 5.93 -1.03 5.96
C ALA A 14 5.79 -2.24 5.03
N ASN A 15 6.91 -2.92 4.76
CA ASN A 15 6.96 -4.05 3.84
C ASN A 15 6.37 -5.32 4.51
N VAL A 16 6.56 -5.51 5.82
CA VAL A 16 5.82 -6.47 6.67
C VAL A 16 4.32 -6.19 6.60
N GLY A 17 3.89 -4.94 6.81
CA GLY A 17 2.47 -4.57 6.73
C GLY A 17 1.86 -4.85 5.35
N TYR A 18 2.57 -4.46 4.28
CA TYR A 18 2.18 -4.73 2.89
C TYR A 18 2.09 -6.24 2.59
N MET A 19 3.02 -7.05 3.11
CA MET A 19 3.03 -8.49 2.90
C MET A 19 2.01 -9.25 3.76
N MET A 20 1.78 -8.84 5.02
CA MET A 20 0.65 -9.33 5.80
C MET A 20 -0.64 -9.07 5.04
N PHE A 21 -0.82 -7.84 4.56
CA PHE A 21 -1.98 -7.43 3.80
C PHE A 21 -2.16 -8.26 2.51
N SER A 22 -1.10 -8.47 1.73
CA SER A 22 -1.11 -9.30 0.53
C SER A 22 -1.44 -10.78 0.82
N LEU A 23 -0.86 -11.34 1.90
CA LEU A 23 -1.17 -12.69 2.39
C LEU A 23 -2.64 -12.84 2.81
N PHE A 24 -3.20 -11.83 3.47
CA PHE A 24 -4.62 -11.81 3.84
C PHE A 24 -5.53 -11.60 2.61
N GLN A 25 -5.12 -10.79 1.63
CA GLN A 25 -5.91 -10.50 0.43
C GLN A 25 -5.99 -11.70 -0.52
N LYS A 26 -4.89 -12.44 -0.71
CA LYS A 26 -4.83 -13.63 -1.58
C LYS A 26 -5.02 -14.96 -0.84
N GLY A 27 -5.04 -14.95 0.49
CA GLY A 27 -5.18 -16.12 1.36
C GLY A 27 -3.88 -16.91 1.54
N PHE A 28 -3.69 -17.45 2.74
CA PHE A 28 -2.50 -18.24 3.14
C PHE A 28 -2.19 -19.44 2.21
N LYS A 29 -3.18 -19.94 1.46
CA LYS A 29 -3.09 -21.12 0.58
C LYS A 29 -2.24 -20.93 -0.70
N HIS A 30 -1.87 -19.70 -1.09
CA HIS A 30 -1.25 -19.46 -2.40
C HIS A 30 0.15 -18.83 -2.40
N TYR A 31 0.62 -18.23 -1.28
CA TYR A 31 1.92 -17.53 -1.26
C TYR A 31 2.78 -17.89 -0.06
N SER A 32 3.30 -19.12 -0.04
CA SER A 32 4.33 -19.53 0.93
C SER A 32 5.55 -18.60 0.94
N GLY A 33 5.99 -18.10 -0.22
CA GLY A 33 7.12 -17.15 -0.32
C GLY A 33 6.88 -15.82 0.41
N TYR A 34 5.65 -15.32 0.49
CA TYR A 34 5.33 -14.13 1.29
C TYR A 34 5.42 -14.42 2.79
N ILE A 35 5.02 -15.61 3.25
CA ILE A 35 5.15 -16.01 4.68
C ILE A 35 6.62 -16.03 5.06
N SER A 36 7.48 -16.59 4.21
CA SER A 36 8.91 -16.64 4.48
C SER A 36 9.56 -15.26 4.39
N GLN A 37 9.15 -14.39 3.46
CA GLN A 37 9.53 -12.96 3.48
C GLN A 37 9.03 -12.26 4.75
N LEU A 38 7.85 -12.60 5.26
CA LEU A 38 7.27 -11.98 6.45
C LEU A 38 8.07 -12.34 7.69
N PHE A 39 8.29 -13.64 7.89
CA PHE A 39 9.11 -14.18 8.97
C PHE A 39 10.53 -13.62 8.91
N PHE A 40 11.08 -13.54 7.70
CA PHE A 40 12.37 -12.93 7.42
C PHE A 40 12.46 -11.46 7.85
N LEU A 41 11.52 -10.63 7.41
CA LEU A 41 11.48 -9.22 7.78
C LEU A 41 11.19 -9.06 9.29
N LEU A 42 10.35 -9.91 9.89
CA LEU A 42 10.13 -9.93 11.33
C LEU A 42 11.42 -10.26 12.09
N CYS A 43 12.19 -11.26 11.65
CA CYS A 43 13.49 -11.60 12.24
C CYS A 43 14.52 -10.48 12.08
N LEU A 44 14.61 -9.85 10.90
CA LEU A 44 15.47 -8.68 10.71
C LEU A 44 15.02 -7.50 11.59
N MET A 45 13.72 -7.31 11.79
CA MET A 45 13.14 -6.31 12.70
C MET A 45 13.34 -6.62 14.19
N ILE A 46 13.64 -7.89 14.56
CA ILE A 46 13.97 -8.37 15.93
C ILE A 46 15.49 -8.38 16.19
N VAL A 47 16.31 -8.52 15.14
CA VAL A 47 17.78 -8.37 15.20
C VAL A 47 18.17 -6.89 15.15
N MET A 48 17.42 -6.07 14.43
CA MET A 48 17.20 -4.67 14.76
C MET A 48 16.26 -4.59 15.98
N LEU A 49 16.17 -3.47 16.71
CA LEU A 49 15.76 -3.42 18.13
C LEU A 49 16.74 -4.16 19.07
N ALA A 50 17.20 -5.37 18.68
CA ALA A 50 18.40 -6.08 19.13
C ALA A 50 19.68 -5.21 19.13
N ARG A 51 19.79 -4.28 20.09
CA ARG A 51 20.74 -3.15 20.11
C ARG A 51 22.24 -3.53 20.07
N ASP A 52 22.57 -4.81 20.27
CA ASP A 52 23.93 -5.32 20.46
C ASP A 52 24.51 -6.13 19.27
N PHE A 53 23.77 -6.31 18.17
CA PHE A 53 24.27 -7.06 16.99
C PHE A 53 24.95 -6.18 15.94
N SER A 54 26.08 -6.65 15.39
CA SER A 54 26.81 -5.93 14.34
C SER A 54 26.04 -5.93 13.01
N GLY A 55 25.72 -4.74 12.50
CA GLY A 55 24.81 -4.56 11.36
C GLY A 55 25.21 -5.31 10.08
N GLY A 56 26.51 -5.52 9.85
CA GLY A 56 26.98 -6.32 8.71
C GLY A 56 26.56 -7.79 8.78
N LEU A 57 26.63 -8.41 9.96
CA LEU A 57 26.22 -9.82 10.16
C LEU A 57 24.70 -9.96 10.05
N ALA A 58 23.93 -8.98 10.56
CA ALA A 58 22.49 -8.90 10.37
C ALA A 58 22.12 -8.81 8.87
N ILE A 59 22.78 -7.95 8.10
CA ILE A 59 22.57 -7.83 6.63
C ILE A 59 22.98 -9.12 5.89
N SER A 60 24.04 -9.82 6.31
CA SER A 60 24.46 -11.08 5.68
C SER A 60 23.48 -12.23 5.93
N LEU A 61 23.04 -12.43 7.19
CA LEU A 61 21.93 -13.34 7.50
C LEU A 61 20.65 -12.94 6.76
N SER A 62 20.46 -11.63 6.54
CA SER A 62 19.32 -11.12 5.79
C SER A 62 19.36 -11.53 4.31
N LEU A 63 20.45 -11.26 3.60
CA LEU A 63 20.55 -11.64 2.19
C LEU A 63 20.53 -13.17 2.01
N ALA A 64 21.13 -13.93 2.94
CA ALA A 64 21.05 -15.39 2.95
C ALA A 64 19.61 -15.90 3.16
N GLY A 65 18.85 -15.27 4.08
CA GLY A 65 17.44 -15.57 4.31
C GLY A 65 16.59 -15.37 3.06
N ILE A 66 16.73 -14.24 2.35
CA ILE A 66 16.03 -14.00 1.08
C ILE A 66 16.37 -15.08 0.04
N GLY A 67 17.64 -15.45 -0.08
CA GLY A 67 18.09 -16.51 -0.99
C GLY A 67 17.40 -17.85 -0.72
N VAL A 68 17.47 -18.33 0.54
CA VAL A 68 16.98 -19.67 0.93
C VAL A 68 15.46 -19.74 1.05
N LEU A 69 14.81 -18.69 1.53
CA LEU A 69 13.39 -18.70 1.89
C LEU A 69 12.46 -18.14 0.82
N VAL A 70 12.99 -17.44 -0.19
CA VAL A 70 12.20 -16.72 -1.20
C VAL A 70 12.64 -17.11 -2.61
N LEU A 71 13.89 -16.81 -2.97
CA LEU A 71 14.40 -17.02 -4.32
C LEU A 71 14.49 -18.51 -4.65
N LEU A 72 14.94 -19.34 -3.70
CA LEU A 72 15.03 -20.78 -3.89
C LEU A 72 13.63 -21.43 -4.04
N PRO A 73 12.61 -21.21 -3.17
CA PRO A 73 11.25 -21.70 -3.41
C PRO A 73 10.62 -21.21 -4.72
N MET A 74 10.88 -19.97 -5.17
CA MET A 74 10.43 -19.49 -6.48
C MET A 74 11.13 -20.22 -7.64
N TYR A 75 12.44 -20.44 -7.54
CA TYR A 75 13.18 -21.22 -8.52
C TYR A 75 12.68 -22.68 -8.59
N LEU A 76 12.49 -23.32 -7.43
CA LEU A 76 11.96 -24.68 -7.34
C LEU A 76 10.56 -24.77 -7.94
N GLN A 77 9.67 -23.82 -7.65
CA GLN A 77 8.34 -23.75 -8.28
C GLN A 77 8.45 -23.66 -9.81
N ARG A 78 9.27 -22.74 -10.33
CA ARG A 78 9.47 -22.58 -11.77
C ARG A 78 10.03 -23.85 -12.45
N GLN A 79 10.90 -24.60 -11.78
CA GLN A 79 11.36 -25.90 -12.31
C GLN A 79 10.24 -26.95 -12.33
N ILE A 80 9.40 -27.00 -11.29
CA ILE A 80 8.21 -27.86 -11.26
C ILE A 80 7.26 -27.50 -12.41
N ASP A 81 6.99 -26.21 -12.63
CA ASP A 81 6.10 -25.73 -13.70
C ASP A 81 6.64 -26.06 -15.10
N LEU A 82 7.95 -25.91 -15.33
CA LEU A 82 8.59 -26.31 -16.58
C LEU A 82 8.50 -27.83 -16.82
N LEU A 83 8.77 -28.66 -15.80
CA LEU A 83 8.68 -30.11 -15.91
C LEU A 83 7.24 -30.61 -16.11
N MET A 84 6.24 -29.93 -15.52
CA MET A 84 4.82 -30.20 -15.81
C MET A 84 4.48 -29.85 -17.27
N ALA A 85 4.93 -28.69 -17.77
CA ALA A 85 4.72 -28.28 -19.15
C ALA A 85 5.40 -29.19 -20.17
N GLU A 86 6.58 -29.73 -19.84
CA GLU A 86 7.32 -30.71 -20.66
C GLU A 86 6.80 -32.16 -20.51
N ASN A 87 5.76 -32.41 -19.71
CA ASN A 87 5.23 -33.76 -19.41
C ASN A 87 6.24 -34.71 -18.75
N ARG A 88 7.22 -34.17 -18.01
CA ARG A 88 8.33 -34.90 -17.36
C ARG A 88 8.05 -35.12 -15.86
N PHE A 89 6.88 -35.68 -15.55
CA PHE A 89 6.38 -35.76 -14.17
C PHE A 89 7.26 -36.56 -13.21
N THR A 90 7.98 -37.57 -13.70
CA THR A 90 8.91 -38.39 -12.90
C THR A 90 10.10 -37.60 -12.36
N GLU A 91 10.44 -36.46 -12.97
CA GLU A 91 11.58 -35.61 -12.58
C GLU A 91 11.19 -34.51 -11.57
N ILE A 92 9.92 -34.43 -11.17
CA ILE A 92 9.40 -33.38 -10.27
C ILE A 92 9.77 -33.62 -8.81
N GLU A 93 9.92 -34.88 -8.37
CA GLU A 93 10.11 -35.23 -6.95
C GLU A 93 11.23 -34.45 -6.27
N PRO A 94 12.45 -34.30 -6.83
CA PRO A 94 13.54 -33.65 -6.13
C PRO A 94 13.24 -32.18 -5.83
N TYR A 95 12.59 -31.49 -6.78
CA TYR A 95 12.20 -30.09 -6.63
C TYR A 95 11.04 -29.92 -5.65
N ALA A 96 10.02 -30.79 -5.74
CA ALA A 96 8.89 -30.79 -4.81
C ALA A 96 9.30 -31.14 -3.38
N ARG A 97 10.24 -32.08 -3.20
CA ARG A 97 10.83 -32.43 -1.89
C ARG A 97 11.56 -31.24 -1.26
N TRP A 98 12.44 -30.58 -2.00
CA TRP A 98 13.12 -29.39 -1.47
C TRP A 98 12.13 -28.26 -1.17
N LYS A 99 11.09 -28.09 -2.01
CA LYS A 99 10.06 -27.07 -1.80
C LYS A 99 9.21 -27.34 -0.55
N SER A 100 8.82 -28.59 -0.29
CA SER A 100 8.04 -28.94 0.92
C SER A 100 8.82 -28.72 2.22
N HIS A 101 10.13 -28.96 2.20
CA HIS A 101 11.01 -28.73 3.36
C HIS A 101 11.32 -27.24 3.62
N LEU A 102 11.34 -26.39 2.59
CA LEU A 102 11.69 -24.96 2.69
C LEU A 102 10.48 -24.03 2.84
N ALA A 103 9.34 -24.42 2.29
CA ALA A 103 8.14 -23.58 2.21
C ALA A 103 6.98 -24.27 2.94
N TRP A 104 7.02 -24.24 4.28
CA TRP A 104 6.14 -25.00 5.18
C TRP A 104 4.65 -24.68 5.00
N THR A 105 4.01 -25.44 4.10
CA THR A 105 2.56 -25.49 3.94
C THR A 105 2.17 -26.94 3.67
N GLU A 106 1.05 -27.38 4.23
CA GLU A 106 0.45 -28.69 3.91
C GLU A 106 0.24 -28.87 2.40
N MET A 107 0.02 -27.77 1.67
CA MET A 107 -0.10 -27.75 0.21
C MET A 107 1.19 -28.17 -0.52
N ASN A 108 2.35 -27.68 -0.06
CA ASN A 108 3.63 -28.08 -0.65
C ASN A 108 4.01 -29.53 -0.27
N SER A 109 3.62 -29.98 0.93
CA SER A 109 3.72 -31.41 1.30
C SER A 109 2.85 -32.28 0.39
N HIS A 110 1.60 -31.87 0.14
CA HIS A 110 0.68 -32.58 -0.73
C HIS A 110 1.17 -32.62 -2.20
N LEU A 111 1.75 -31.53 -2.71
CA LEU A 111 2.41 -31.51 -4.02
C LEU A 111 3.60 -32.50 -4.10
N HIS A 112 4.37 -32.62 -3.02
CA HIS A 112 5.47 -33.59 -2.94
C HIS A 112 4.96 -35.04 -2.88
N GLU A 113 3.84 -35.31 -2.21
CA GLU A 113 3.18 -36.63 -2.25
C GLU A 113 2.70 -36.99 -3.67
N LEU A 114 2.10 -36.04 -4.40
CA LEU A 114 1.70 -36.23 -5.80
C LEU A 114 2.92 -36.52 -6.71
N ALA A 115 4.03 -35.80 -6.49
CA ALA A 115 5.27 -36.04 -7.22
C ALA A 115 5.90 -37.41 -6.92
N LEU A 116 5.86 -37.88 -5.67
CA LEU A 116 6.30 -39.22 -5.27
C LEU A 116 5.46 -40.32 -5.93
N LEU A 117 4.14 -40.12 -6.06
CA LEU A 117 3.29 -41.05 -6.81
C LEU A 117 3.68 -41.06 -8.29
N ALA A 118 3.87 -39.88 -8.91
CA ALA A 118 4.25 -39.75 -10.31
C ALA A 118 5.63 -40.35 -10.64
N GLU A 119 6.62 -40.21 -9.75
CA GLU A 119 7.91 -40.91 -9.85
C GLU A 119 7.73 -42.43 -9.76
N LYS A 120 7.02 -42.91 -8.74
CA LYS A 120 6.88 -44.34 -8.44
C LYS A 120 6.02 -45.11 -9.44
N PHE A 121 5.01 -44.47 -10.02
CA PHE A 121 4.01 -45.11 -10.87
C PHE A 121 3.88 -44.48 -12.26
N GLY A 122 4.79 -43.58 -12.66
CA GLY A 122 4.74 -42.90 -13.96
C GLY A 122 4.71 -43.82 -15.18
N GLU A 123 5.33 -45.01 -15.08
CA GLU A 123 5.27 -46.05 -16.13
C GLU A 123 3.94 -46.84 -16.15
N ASN A 124 3.14 -46.77 -15.08
CA ASN A 124 1.84 -47.45 -14.93
C ASN A 124 0.73 -46.44 -14.62
N VAL A 125 0.32 -45.69 -15.65
CA VAL A 125 -0.71 -44.63 -15.59
C VAL A 125 -1.97 -45.07 -14.84
N ALA A 126 -2.48 -46.29 -15.07
CA ALA A 126 -3.70 -46.77 -14.41
C ALA A 126 -3.53 -46.92 -12.88
N GLN A 127 -2.34 -47.30 -12.41
CA GLN A 127 -2.04 -47.36 -10.98
C GLN A 127 -1.79 -45.96 -10.40
N LEU A 128 -1.12 -45.07 -11.15
CA LEU A 128 -0.94 -43.67 -10.77
C LEU A 128 -2.29 -42.96 -10.55
N GLU A 129 -3.21 -43.09 -11.51
CA GLU A 129 -4.59 -42.56 -11.40
C GLU A 129 -5.33 -43.12 -10.17
N GLN A 130 -5.21 -44.43 -9.91
CA GLN A 130 -5.87 -45.07 -8.77
C GLN A 130 -5.37 -44.51 -7.43
N GLU A 131 -4.06 -44.35 -7.27
CA GLU A 131 -3.44 -43.83 -6.04
C GLU A 131 -3.76 -42.34 -5.86
N MET A 132 -3.70 -41.54 -6.92
CA MET A 132 -4.10 -40.12 -6.90
C MET A 132 -5.58 -39.93 -6.56
N ARG A 133 -6.49 -40.73 -7.14
CA ARG A 133 -7.92 -40.75 -6.75
C ARG A 133 -8.11 -41.10 -5.27
N GLY A 134 -7.21 -41.89 -4.68
CA GLY A 134 -7.17 -42.15 -3.25
C GLY A 134 -6.97 -40.90 -2.38
N MET A 135 -6.34 -39.85 -2.93
CA MET A 135 -6.03 -38.60 -2.22
C MET A 135 -7.19 -37.59 -2.20
N LEU A 136 -8.21 -37.73 -3.06
CA LEU A 136 -9.37 -36.82 -3.24
C LEU A 136 -10.38 -36.81 -2.06
N ARG A 137 -9.90 -36.98 -0.83
CA ARG A 137 -10.71 -37.01 0.41
C ARG A 137 -10.17 -36.04 1.46
N ARG A 138 -9.31 -35.10 1.08
CA ARG A 138 -8.63 -34.16 1.98
C ARG A 138 -9.34 -32.80 2.07
N GLY A 139 -10.29 -32.53 1.18
CA GLY A 139 -11.01 -31.28 1.09
C GLY A 139 -10.25 -30.21 0.30
N GLU A 140 -10.94 -29.11 0.00
CA GLU A 140 -10.32 -27.99 -0.72
C GLU A 140 -9.26 -27.30 0.16
N PRO A 141 -8.01 -27.17 -0.32
CA PRO A 141 -7.67 -26.99 -1.73
C PRO A 141 -6.91 -28.20 -2.32
N TYR A 142 -6.70 -29.26 -1.53
CA TYR A 142 -5.85 -30.40 -1.85
C TYR A 142 -6.49 -31.22 -2.97
N ASP A 143 -7.79 -31.48 -2.84
CA ASP A 143 -8.54 -32.21 -3.86
C ASP A 143 -8.51 -31.47 -5.21
N GLY A 144 -8.58 -30.12 -5.22
CA GLY A 144 -8.41 -29.31 -6.45
C GLY A 144 -7.05 -29.47 -7.12
N VAL A 145 -5.95 -29.43 -6.37
CA VAL A 145 -4.60 -29.66 -6.93
C VAL A 145 -4.47 -31.10 -7.45
N THR A 146 -4.98 -32.08 -6.73
CA THR A 146 -5.02 -33.48 -7.19
C THR A 146 -5.81 -33.63 -8.50
N ARG A 147 -6.97 -32.96 -8.62
CA ARG A 147 -7.77 -32.96 -9.86
C ARG A 147 -7.02 -32.33 -11.03
N VAL A 148 -6.33 -31.21 -10.84
CA VAL A 148 -5.52 -30.60 -11.93
C VAL A 148 -4.40 -31.55 -12.40
N PHE A 149 -3.73 -32.26 -11.47
CA PHE A 149 -2.73 -33.28 -11.83
C PHE A 149 -3.34 -34.48 -12.60
N LEU A 150 -4.47 -35.02 -12.15
CA LEU A 150 -5.21 -36.05 -12.89
C LEU A 150 -5.64 -35.54 -14.28
N GLY A 151 -6.07 -34.28 -14.37
CA GLY A 151 -6.47 -33.64 -15.61
C GLY A 151 -5.33 -33.54 -16.61
N LEU A 152 -4.14 -33.13 -16.16
CA LEU A 152 -2.91 -33.12 -16.97
C LEU A 152 -2.55 -34.51 -17.51
N ILE A 153 -2.62 -35.55 -16.67
CA ILE A 153 -2.36 -36.94 -17.06
C ILE A 153 -3.35 -37.39 -18.14
N HIS A 154 -4.65 -37.18 -17.92
CA HIS A 154 -5.69 -37.53 -18.91
C HIS A 154 -5.54 -36.73 -20.20
N PHE A 155 -5.23 -35.44 -20.11
CA PHE A 155 -5.06 -34.56 -21.26
C PHE A 155 -3.91 -35.03 -22.17
N ASN A 156 -2.75 -35.32 -21.58
CA ASN A 156 -1.57 -35.79 -22.30
C ASN A 156 -1.79 -37.18 -22.93
N ASN A 157 -2.54 -38.05 -22.24
CA ASN A 157 -2.97 -39.35 -22.76
C ASN A 157 -4.19 -39.26 -23.72
N ARG A 158 -4.76 -38.07 -23.95
CA ARG A 158 -5.97 -37.80 -24.73
C ARG A 158 -7.23 -38.55 -24.23
N ASN A 159 -7.27 -38.91 -22.96
CA ASN A 159 -8.41 -39.52 -22.28
C ASN A 159 -9.41 -38.45 -21.81
N PHE A 160 -10.04 -37.74 -22.74
CA PHE A 160 -10.93 -36.62 -22.41
C PHE A 160 -12.18 -37.04 -21.62
N SER A 161 -12.64 -38.30 -21.76
CA SER A 161 -13.72 -38.83 -20.92
C SER A 161 -13.29 -38.97 -19.46
N GLY A 162 -12.14 -39.61 -19.21
CA GLY A 162 -11.58 -39.74 -17.85
C GLY A 162 -11.24 -38.39 -17.21
N LEU A 163 -10.80 -37.41 -18.02
CA LEU A 163 -10.62 -36.03 -17.58
C LEU A 163 -11.94 -35.45 -17.03
N ILE A 164 -13.04 -35.59 -17.77
CA ILE A 164 -14.34 -35.10 -17.31
C ILE A 164 -14.77 -35.85 -16.03
N ASP A 165 -14.62 -37.17 -15.98
CA ASP A 165 -15.04 -37.98 -14.82
C ASP A 165 -14.28 -37.59 -13.53
N ASP A 166 -13.00 -37.20 -13.61
CA ASP A 166 -12.20 -36.78 -12.45
C ASP A 166 -12.27 -35.27 -12.13
N LEU A 167 -12.46 -34.38 -13.13
CA LEU A 167 -12.50 -32.93 -12.91
C LEU A 167 -13.91 -32.37 -12.71
N ARG A 168 -14.95 -33.00 -13.29
CA ARG A 168 -16.31 -32.49 -13.18
C ARG A 168 -16.99 -33.00 -11.93
N LEU A 169 -17.05 -32.15 -10.91
CA LEU A 169 -17.78 -32.43 -9.68
C LEU A 169 -19.30 -32.31 -9.94
N PRO A 170 -20.09 -33.41 -9.90
CA PRO A 170 -21.49 -33.39 -10.33
C PRO A 170 -22.38 -32.49 -9.46
N ASP A 171 -22.04 -32.34 -8.18
CA ASP A 171 -22.81 -31.54 -7.21
C ASP A 171 -22.47 -30.03 -7.22
N LYS A 172 -21.38 -29.60 -7.87
CA LYS A 172 -20.99 -28.19 -7.99
C LYS A 172 -21.48 -27.57 -9.30
N LYS A 173 -21.79 -26.28 -9.31
CA LYS A 173 -21.97 -25.51 -10.56
C LYS A 173 -20.61 -25.23 -11.24
N PHE A 174 -20.61 -24.93 -12.53
CA PHE A 174 -19.39 -24.50 -13.23
C PHE A 174 -18.80 -23.21 -12.62
N SER A 175 -19.64 -22.26 -12.20
CA SER A 175 -19.24 -21.04 -11.48
C SER A 175 -18.61 -21.28 -10.09
N GLU A 176 -18.53 -22.52 -9.62
CA GLU A 176 -17.95 -22.92 -8.33
C GLU A 176 -16.66 -23.77 -8.51
N GLN A 177 -16.20 -23.93 -9.75
CA GLN A 177 -14.96 -24.60 -10.12
C GLN A 177 -13.82 -23.59 -10.33
N SER A 178 -12.56 -24.05 -10.22
CA SER A 178 -11.41 -23.15 -10.43
C SER A 178 -11.22 -22.83 -11.92
N PHE A 179 -10.57 -21.71 -12.21
CA PHE A 179 -10.20 -21.32 -13.57
C PHE A 179 -9.43 -22.44 -14.30
N GLU A 180 -8.49 -23.08 -13.59
CA GLU A 180 -7.65 -24.16 -14.10
C GLU A 180 -8.48 -25.42 -14.39
N GLU A 181 -9.43 -25.78 -13.52
CA GLU A 181 -10.37 -26.89 -13.77
C GLU A 181 -11.24 -26.62 -15.00
N LEU A 182 -11.80 -25.41 -15.09
CA LEU A 182 -12.68 -25.00 -16.20
C LEU A 182 -11.95 -25.01 -17.54
N LEU A 183 -10.69 -24.54 -17.59
CA LEU A 183 -9.86 -24.53 -18.80
C LEU A 183 -9.70 -25.93 -19.41
N TYR A 184 -9.41 -26.94 -18.58
CA TYR A 184 -9.31 -28.33 -19.03
C TYR A 184 -10.69 -28.94 -19.37
N LEU A 185 -11.73 -28.63 -18.59
CA LEU A 185 -13.09 -29.12 -18.83
C LEU A 185 -13.65 -28.63 -20.17
N VAL A 186 -13.49 -27.35 -20.51
CA VAL A 186 -13.89 -26.80 -21.82
C VAL A 186 -13.29 -27.65 -22.94
N ARG A 187 -11.96 -27.86 -22.93
CA ARG A 187 -11.30 -28.63 -23.99
C ARG A 187 -11.76 -30.09 -24.03
N ALA A 188 -11.98 -30.72 -22.88
CA ALA A 188 -12.43 -32.10 -22.82
C ALA A 188 -13.87 -32.28 -23.33
N TYR A 189 -14.78 -31.35 -23.02
CA TYR A 189 -16.15 -31.35 -23.56
C TYR A 189 -16.17 -31.18 -25.08
N LEU A 190 -15.36 -30.26 -25.61
CA LEU A 190 -15.20 -30.04 -27.05
C LEU A 190 -14.69 -31.29 -27.78
N GLU A 191 -13.71 -32.01 -27.20
CA GLU A 191 -13.15 -33.24 -27.78
C GLU A 191 -14.05 -34.48 -27.61
N THR A 192 -14.98 -34.47 -26.63
CA THR A 192 -15.99 -35.54 -26.42
C THR A 192 -17.35 -35.23 -27.04
N THR A 193 -17.43 -34.20 -27.89
CA THR A 193 -18.65 -33.72 -28.58
C THR A 193 -19.82 -33.31 -27.66
N ARG A 194 -19.51 -32.98 -26.41
CA ARG A 194 -20.44 -32.50 -25.36
C ARG A 194 -20.55 -30.98 -25.40
N TYR A 195 -21.07 -30.47 -26.52
CA TYR A 195 -20.98 -29.05 -26.86
C TYR A 195 -21.77 -28.12 -25.91
N ASP A 196 -22.92 -28.56 -25.40
CA ASP A 196 -23.76 -27.80 -24.47
C ASP A 196 -23.04 -27.56 -23.14
N GLU A 197 -22.34 -28.57 -22.62
CA GLU A 197 -21.48 -28.43 -21.44
C GLU A 197 -20.22 -27.60 -21.73
N ALA A 198 -19.66 -27.69 -22.95
CA ALA A 198 -18.54 -26.83 -23.35
C ALA A 198 -18.91 -25.34 -23.34
N VAL A 199 -20.10 -24.97 -23.84
CA VAL A 199 -20.61 -23.59 -23.78
C VAL A 199 -20.77 -23.14 -22.33
N SER A 200 -21.41 -23.97 -21.51
CA SER A 200 -21.63 -23.70 -20.08
C SER A 200 -20.32 -23.51 -19.30
N ALA A 201 -19.31 -24.34 -19.59
CA ALA A 201 -17.99 -24.27 -18.97
C ALA A 201 -17.18 -23.06 -19.46
N GLN A 202 -17.26 -22.70 -20.74
CA GLN A 202 -16.56 -21.51 -21.26
C GLN A 202 -17.19 -20.23 -20.68
N ILE A 203 -18.52 -20.11 -20.62
CA ILE A 203 -19.18 -18.94 -19.98
C ILE A 203 -18.72 -18.79 -18.52
N ALA A 204 -18.63 -19.89 -17.76
CA ALA A 204 -18.10 -19.85 -16.40
C ALA A 204 -16.61 -19.48 -16.34
N LEU A 205 -15.80 -19.90 -17.33
CA LEU A 205 -14.39 -19.52 -17.45
C LEU A 205 -14.22 -18.01 -17.70
N GLU A 206 -15.04 -17.42 -18.58
CA GLU A 206 -15.10 -15.98 -18.82
C GLU A 206 -15.45 -15.20 -17.53
N MET A 207 -16.49 -15.65 -16.81
CA MET A 207 -16.91 -15.05 -15.53
C MET A 207 -15.82 -15.16 -14.45
N ALA A 208 -15.13 -16.31 -14.36
CA ALA A 208 -14.05 -16.53 -13.39
C ALA A 208 -12.83 -15.60 -13.62
N THR A 209 -12.63 -15.07 -14.83
CA THR A 209 -11.65 -14.03 -15.11
C THR A 209 -12.17 -12.62 -14.82
N ALA A 210 -13.45 -12.34 -15.11
CA ALA A 210 -14.08 -11.06 -14.80
C ALA A 210 -14.12 -10.78 -13.29
N ASP A 211 -14.24 -11.79 -12.42
CA ASP A 211 -14.21 -11.62 -10.96
C ASP A 211 -12.86 -11.10 -10.41
N GLY A 212 -11.81 -11.01 -11.25
CA GLY A 212 -10.62 -10.18 -10.98
C GLY A 212 -9.67 -10.68 -9.88
N GLU A 213 -9.87 -11.89 -9.36
CA GLU A 213 -9.04 -12.48 -8.29
C GLU A 213 -7.56 -12.61 -8.67
N ASP A 214 -7.29 -12.87 -9.95
CA ASP A 214 -5.95 -13.17 -10.46
C ASP A 214 -5.83 -12.86 -11.97
N SER A 215 -5.95 -11.58 -12.34
CA SER A 215 -5.80 -11.08 -13.71
C SER A 215 -4.33 -11.12 -14.19
N SER A 216 -3.67 -12.27 -14.12
CA SER A 216 -2.30 -12.43 -14.61
C SER A 216 -2.29 -12.46 -16.15
N PRO A 217 -1.21 -11.96 -16.81
CA PRO A 217 -1.05 -12.08 -18.26
C PRO A 217 -1.15 -13.53 -18.75
N GLU A 218 -0.70 -14.49 -17.93
CA GLU A 218 -0.76 -15.93 -18.22
C GLU A 218 -2.21 -16.46 -18.21
N LYS A 219 -3.03 -16.07 -17.24
CA LYS A 219 -4.46 -16.45 -17.21
C LYS A 219 -5.24 -15.81 -18.35
N ARG A 220 -4.97 -14.55 -18.68
CA ARG A 220 -5.57 -13.89 -19.86
C ARG A 220 -5.17 -14.61 -21.15
N ALA A 221 -3.90 -14.93 -21.33
CA ALA A 221 -3.44 -15.69 -22.50
C ALA A 221 -4.10 -17.07 -22.60
N ASN A 222 -4.26 -17.80 -21.48
CA ASN A 222 -4.95 -19.08 -21.44
C ASN A 222 -6.45 -18.95 -21.78
N LEU A 223 -7.13 -17.92 -21.26
CA LEU A 223 -8.52 -17.62 -21.61
C LEU A 223 -8.69 -17.35 -23.11
N VAL A 224 -7.84 -16.48 -23.67
CA VAL A 224 -7.83 -16.10 -25.09
C VAL A 224 -7.55 -17.31 -25.99
N ILE A 225 -6.63 -18.19 -25.61
CA ILE A 225 -6.38 -19.47 -26.30
C ILE A 225 -7.60 -20.40 -26.20
N SER A 226 -8.29 -20.45 -25.05
CA SER A 226 -9.54 -21.20 -24.89
C SER A 226 -10.65 -20.65 -25.80
N ARG A 227 -10.86 -19.33 -25.82
CA ARG A 227 -11.80 -18.63 -26.75
C ARG A 227 -11.54 -19.03 -28.21
N MET A 228 -10.29 -18.96 -28.66
CA MET A 228 -9.89 -19.33 -30.04
C MET A 228 -10.26 -20.79 -30.36
N ILE A 229 -9.91 -21.73 -29.48
CA ILE A 229 -10.20 -23.16 -29.65
C ILE A 229 -11.72 -23.41 -29.63
N PHE A 230 -12.43 -22.78 -28.70
CA PHE A 230 -13.87 -22.92 -28.51
C PHE A 230 -14.64 -22.45 -29.75
N PHE A 231 -14.38 -21.25 -30.24
CA PHE A 231 -14.99 -20.73 -31.47
C PHE A 231 -14.66 -21.63 -32.68
N ALA A 232 -13.42 -22.13 -32.78
CA ALA A 232 -13.03 -23.02 -33.87
C ALA A 232 -13.77 -24.38 -33.84
N PHE A 233 -14.04 -24.94 -32.67
CA PHE A 233 -14.82 -26.19 -32.56
C PHE A 233 -16.31 -25.98 -32.85
N LEU A 234 -16.89 -24.84 -32.45
CA LEU A 234 -18.31 -24.55 -32.68
C LEU A 234 -18.61 -23.91 -34.05
N GLY A 235 -17.59 -23.47 -34.80
CA GLY A 235 -17.75 -22.81 -36.09
C GLY A 235 -18.24 -21.36 -36.01
N TRP A 236 -17.92 -20.66 -34.92
CA TRP A 236 -18.35 -19.27 -34.64
C TRP A 236 -17.44 -18.28 -35.38
N ASN A 237 -17.71 -18.11 -36.67
CA ASN A 237 -16.81 -17.44 -37.62
C ASN A 237 -16.57 -15.94 -37.34
N GLU A 238 -17.60 -15.19 -36.93
CA GLU A 238 -17.48 -13.74 -36.70
C GLU A 238 -16.63 -13.47 -35.45
N GLU A 239 -16.87 -14.23 -34.39
CA GLU A 239 -16.20 -14.18 -33.10
C GLU A 239 -14.73 -14.61 -33.23
N PHE A 240 -14.47 -15.71 -33.95
CA PHE A 240 -13.11 -16.15 -34.27
C PHE A 240 -12.35 -15.08 -35.06
N ASP A 241 -12.91 -14.57 -36.16
CA ASP A 241 -12.26 -13.56 -36.99
C ASP A 241 -12.04 -12.21 -36.26
N THR A 242 -12.85 -11.93 -35.23
CA THR A 242 -12.73 -10.73 -34.38
C THR A 242 -11.60 -10.90 -33.37
N LEU A 243 -11.59 -12.03 -32.66
CA LEU A 243 -10.52 -12.40 -31.72
C LEU A 243 -9.13 -12.40 -32.39
N MET A 244 -9.04 -12.93 -33.62
CA MET A 244 -7.80 -12.96 -34.39
C MET A 244 -7.29 -11.59 -34.86
N LYS A 245 -8.12 -10.54 -34.80
CA LYS A 245 -7.75 -9.14 -35.13
C LYS A 245 -7.47 -8.28 -33.89
N ALA A 246 -7.79 -8.77 -32.70
CA ALA A 246 -7.74 -7.99 -31.47
C ALA A 246 -6.31 -7.81 -30.90
N GLU A 247 -5.30 -8.47 -31.47
CA GLU A 247 -3.89 -8.45 -31.01
C GLU A 247 -3.78 -8.72 -29.48
N GLU A 248 -4.57 -9.70 -29.00
CA GLU A 248 -4.57 -10.07 -27.58
C GLU A 248 -3.37 -10.94 -27.19
N GLU A 249 -2.79 -10.63 -26.03
CA GLU A 249 -1.66 -11.35 -25.46
C GLU A 249 -2.00 -12.83 -25.26
N GLY A 250 -1.25 -13.70 -25.94
CA GLY A 250 -1.54 -15.13 -26.05
C GLY A 250 -1.62 -15.55 -27.51
N ILE A 251 -2.58 -15.02 -28.26
CA ILE A 251 -2.70 -15.26 -29.71
C ILE A 251 -1.46 -14.73 -30.44
N ASP A 252 -0.96 -13.56 -30.10
CA ASP A 252 0.22 -12.97 -30.76
C ASP A 252 1.48 -13.83 -30.70
N ARG A 253 1.59 -14.72 -29.71
CA ARG A 253 2.71 -15.65 -29.55
C ARG A 253 2.57 -16.95 -30.36
N LEU A 254 1.40 -17.22 -30.95
CA LEU A 254 1.16 -18.44 -31.73
C LEU A 254 1.76 -18.30 -33.14
N PRO A 255 2.37 -19.37 -33.70
CA PRO A 255 2.84 -19.39 -35.08
C PRO A 255 1.72 -19.07 -36.09
N PRO A 256 2.00 -18.33 -37.19
CA PRO A 256 1.01 -18.03 -38.22
C PRO A 256 0.31 -19.27 -38.78
N ASP A 257 1.06 -20.35 -39.05
CA ASP A 257 0.53 -21.64 -39.53
C ASP A 257 -0.48 -22.26 -38.55
N LEU A 258 -0.25 -22.14 -37.24
CA LEU A 258 -1.17 -22.66 -36.22
C LEU A 258 -2.45 -21.82 -36.13
N LYS A 259 -2.34 -20.49 -36.25
CA LYS A 259 -3.49 -19.56 -36.34
C LYS A 259 -4.36 -19.89 -37.56
N ASP A 260 -3.71 -20.02 -38.71
CA ASP A 260 -4.33 -20.34 -39.99
C ASP A 260 -4.96 -21.75 -40.01
N PHE A 261 -4.38 -22.70 -39.27
CA PHE A 261 -4.95 -24.03 -39.10
C PHE A 261 -6.25 -23.99 -38.29
N TRP A 262 -6.26 -23.29 -37.15
CA TRP A 262 -7.48 -23.13 -36.35
C TRP A 262 -8.57 -22.35 -37.08
N TRP A 263 -8.21 -21.36 -37.91
CA TRP A 263 -9.15 -20.71 -38.82
C TRP A 263 -9.79 -21.72 -39.79
N GLY A 264 -8.99 -22.61 -40.37
CA GLY A 264 -9.47 -23.68 -41.24
C GLY A 264 -10.42 -24.66 -40.53
N VAL A 265 -10.12 -25.02 -39.28
CA VAL A 265 -11.01 -25.82 -38.42
C VAL A 265 -12.34 -25.08 -38.16
N CYS A 266 -12.30 -23.79 -37.87
CA CYS A 266 -13.50 -22.95 -37.66
C CYS A 266 -14.40 -22.96 -38.90
N ARG A 267 -13.85 -22.69 -40.09
CA ARG A 267 -14.59 -22.70 -41.35
C ARG A 267 -15.22 -24.06 -41.63
N PHE A 268 -14.45 -25.15 -41.48
CA PHE A 268 -14.95 -26.52 -41.65
C PHE A 268 -16.14 -26.80 -40.72
N ASN A 269 -16.04 -26.49 -39.43
CA ASN A 269 -17.09 -26.74 -38.45
C ASN A 269 -18.34 -25.84 -38.63
N SER A 270 -18.19 -24.68 -39.29
CA SER A 270 -19.32 -23.82 -39.69
C SER A 270 -20.10 -24.32 -40.91
N GLY A 271 -19.56 -25.33 -41.62
CA GLY A 271 -20.09 -25.89 -42.86
C GLY A 271 -19.44 -25.36 -44.15
N ASP A 272 -18.49 -24.42 -44.05
CA ASP A 272 -17.62 -24.01 -45.16
C ASP A 272 -16.45 -24.99 -45.31
N TYR A 273 -16.80 -26.19 -45.75
CA TYR A 273 -15.86 -27.30 -45.92
C TYR A 273 -14.76 -26.98 -46.93
N GLU A 274 -15.09 -26.30 -48.03
CA GLU A 274 -14.12 -26.01 -49.10
C GLU A 274 -13.03 -25.03 -48.63
N ALA A 275 -13.39 -23.91 -47.99
CA ALA A 275 -12.39 -22.98 -47.48
C ALA A 275 -11.57 -23.59 -46.34
N GLY A 276 -12.22 -24.31 -45.42
CA GLY A 276 -11.57 -24.95 -44.29
C GLY A 276 -10.57 -26.04 -44.70
N GLU A 277 -11.00 -26.97 -45.54
CA GLU A 277 -10.16 -28.08 -46.04
C GLU A 277 -8.97 -27.54 -46.84
N LYS A 278 -9.22 -26.62 -47.78
CA LYS A 278 -8.17 -25.99 -48.60
C LYS A 278 -7.09 -25.29 -47.77
N LYS A 279 -7.49 -24.57 -46.71
CA LYS A 279 -6.55 -23.86 -45.83
C LYS A 279 -5.72 -24.85 -45.01
N MET A 280 -6.37 -25.82 -44.34
CA MET A 280 -5.67 -26.83 -43.53
C MET A 280 -4.72 -27.71 -44.37
N ALA A 281 -5.17 -28.17 -45.55
CA ALA A 281 -4.36 -28.96 -46.47
C ALA A 281 -3.14 -28.20 -46.99
N GLY A 282 -3.32 -26.89 -47.29
CA GLY A 282 -2.23 -26.00 -47.69
C GLY A 282 -1.10 -25.98 -46.68
N ILE A 283 -1.42 -25.73 -45.40
CA ILE A 283 -0.45 -25.71 -44.28
C ILE A 283 0.26 -27.07 -44.16
N ILE A 284 -0.51 -28.17 -44.06
CA ILE A 284 0.03 -29.53 -43.93
C ILE A 284 0.97 -29.93 -45.09
N SER A 285 0.76 -29.36 -46.28
CA SER A 285 1.61 -29.56 -47.47
C SER A 285 2.85 -28.64 -47.51
N ALA A 286 2.79 -27.47 -46.87
CA ALA A 286 3.86 -26.49 -46.81
C ALA A 286 4.89 -26.87 -45.73
N SER A 287 4.45 -27.12 -44.49
CA SER A 287 5.30 -27.46 -43.33
C SER A 287 5.93 -28.87 -43.41
N GLY A 288 5.77 -29.58 -44.54
CA GLY A 288 6.41 -30.87 -44.82
C GLY A 288 7.73 -30.77 -45.59
N LYS A 289 8.33 -29.57 -45.69
CA LYS A 289 9.52 -29.29 -46.51
C LYS A 289 10.74 -28.79 -45.74
N GLU A 290 10.62 -28.53 -44.45
CA GLU A 290 11.72 -28.11 -43.57
C GLU A 290 12.03 -29.25 -42.58
N GLU A 291 13.31 -29.48 -42.29
CA GLU A 291 13.76 -30.62 -41.46
C GLU A 291 13.44 -30.45 -39.96
N ASP A 292 13.19 -29.22 -39.50
CA ASP A 292 12.65 -28.94 -38.17
C ASP A 292 11.13 -29.12 -38.16
N SER A 293 10.67 -30.37 -38.06
CA SER A 293 9.23 -30.65 -37.97
C SER A 293 8.65 -30.10 -36.67
N GLU A 294 7.86 -29.02 -36.75
CA GLU A 294 7.18 -28.42 -35.60
C GLU A 294 6.39 -29.47 -34.80
N ALA A 295 6.47 -29.40 -33.46
CA ALA A 295 5.80 -30.32 -32.53
C ALA A 295 4.27 -30.45 -32.76
N TRP A 296 3.66 -29.45 -33.40
CA TRP A 296 2.23 -29.36 -33.67
C TRP A 296 1.79 -30.12 -34.93
N LEU A 297 2.70 -30.37 -35.89
CA LEU A 297 2.36 -30.92 -37.21
C LEU A 297 1.69 -32.32 -37.15
N PRO A 298 2.10 -33.27 -36.29
CA PRO A 298 1.40 -34.55 -36.14
C PRO A 298 -0.03 -34.40 -35.59
N PHE A 299 -0.25 -33.43 -34.70
CA PHE A 299 -1.59 -33.10 -34.19
C PHE A 299 -2.48 -32.50 -35.29
N MET A 300 -1.96 -31.52 -36.04
CA MET A 300 -2.68 -30.88 -37.15
C MET A 300 -3.11 -31.90 -38.21
N ARG A 301 -2.18 -32.78 -38.64
CA ARG A 301 -2.48 -33.88 -39.55
C ARG A 301 -3.60 -34.79 -39.03
N LYS A 302 -3.49 -35.27 -37.79
CA LYS A 302 -4.51 -36.16 -37.20
C LYS A 302 -5.89 -35.51 -37.12
N ARG A 303 -5.96 -34.21 -36.77
CA ARG A 303 -7.22 -33.47 -36.69
C ARG A 303 -7.83 -33.24 -38.08
N TYR A 304 -7.02 -32.85 -39.07
CA TYR A 304 -7.45 -32.66 -40.45
C TYR A 304 -8.09 -33.93 -41.04
N PHE A 305 -7.39 -35.07 -41.01
CA PHE A 305 -7.93 -36.32 -41.55
C PHE A 305 -9.20 -36.74 -40.81
N SER A 306 -9.23 -36.63 -39.49
CA SER A 306 -10.43 -36.94 -38.69
C SER A 306 -11.65 -36.08 -39.07
N LEU A 307 -11.47 -34.79 -39.40
CA LEU A 307 -12.56 -33.92 -39.85
C LEU A 307 -13.05 -34.31 -41.25
N VAL A 308 -12.12 -34.49 -42.20
CA VAL A 308 -12.45 -34.80 -43.60
C VAL A 308 -13.12 -36.18 -43.73
N GLU A 309 -12.59 -37.21 -43.05
CA GLU A 309 -13.17 -38.56 -43.05
C GLU A 309 -14.59 -38.63 -42.47
N ASN A 310 -14.90 -37.76 -41.49
CA ASN A 310 -16.19 -37.75 -40.79
C ASN A 310 -17.16 -36.65 -41.28
N ARG A 311 -16.85 -36.00 -42.43
CA ARG A 311 -17.64 -34.88 -42.98
C ARG A 311 -19.13 -35.18 -43.09
N ASP A 312 -19.50 -36.32 -43.69
CA ASP A 312 -20.90 -36.72 -43.88
C ASP A 312 -21.66 -36.96 -42.57
N PHE A 313 -20.96 -37.42 -41.53
CA PHE A 313 -21.53 -37.55 -40.18
C PHE A 313 -21.73 -36.17 -39.55
N PHE A 314 -20.72 -35.32 -39.63
CA PHE A 314 -20.74 -33.98 -39.06
C PHE A 314 -21.85 -33.10 -39.66
N ASP A 315 -21.97 -33.05 -40.99
CA ASP A 315 -23.01 -32.30 -41.71
C ASP A 315 -24.42 -32.72 -41.27
N ARG A 316 -24.68 -34.04 -41.19
CA ARG A 316 -26.00 -34.59 -40.89
C ARG A 316 -26.39 -34.63 -39.41
N LYS A 317 -25.42 -34.63 -38.49
CA LYS A 317 -25.67 -34.87 -37.05
C LYS A 317 -25.19 -33.78 -36.12
N VAL A 318 -24.18 -32.98 -36.51
CA VAL A 318 -23.51 -32.03 -35.62
C VAL A 318 -23.79 -30.59 -36.04
N LEU A 319 -23.70 -30.28 -37.34
CA LEU A 319 -23.76 -28.91 -37.85
C LEU A 319 -25.06 -28.15 -37.49
N SER A 320 -26.21 -28.84 -37.47
CA SER A 320 -27.49 -28.24 -37.06
C SER A 320 -27.54 -27.91 -35.56
N HIS A 321 -26.92 -28.74 -34.73
CA HIS A 321 -26.82 -28.52 -33.28
C HIS A 321 -25.91 -27.33 -32.96
N LEU A 322 -24.74 -27.24 -33.60
CA LEU A 322 -23.82 -26.11 -33.44
C LEU A 322 -24.46 -24.76 -33.83
N LYS A 323 -25.26 -24.74 -34.89
CA LYS A 323 -26.04 -23.55 -35.30
C LYS A 323 -27.11 -23.18 -34.28
N SER A 324 -27.73 -24.18 -33.62
CA SER A 324 -28.67 -23.94 -32.52
C SER A 324 -27.97 -23.39 -31.27
N LEU A 325 -26.79 -23.91 -30.94
CA LEU A 325 -25.98 -23.41 -29.82
C LEU A 325 -25.51 -21.97 -30.03
N TYR A 326 -25.10 -21.61 -31.25
CA TYR A 326 -24.80 -20.22 -31.61
C TYR A 326 -26.00 -19.30 -31.34
N ALA A 327 -27.15 -19.62 -31.95
CA ALA A 327 -28.35 -18.79 -31.86
C ALA A 327 -28.91 -18.68 -30.42
N GLY A 328 -28.69 -19.69 -29.58
CA GLY A 328 -29.16 -19.70 -28.19
C GLY A 328 -28.27 -18.94 -27.19
N ASN A 329 -26.96 -18.85 -27.44
CA ASN A 329 -25.99 -18.44 -26.40
C ASN A 329 -25.14 -17.20 -26.78
N ILE A 330 -25.14 -16.77 -28.05
CA ILE A 330 -24.20 -15.72 -28.50
C ILE A 330 -24.38 -14.38 -27.78
N GLU A 331 -25.62 -13.96 -27.47
CA GLU A 331 -25.88 -12.70 -26.77
C GLU A 331 -25.39 -12.73 -25.30
N GLU A 332 -25.52 -13.87 -24.62
CA GLU A 332 -24.96 -14.06 -23.27
C GLU A 332 -23.42 -14.03 -23.33
N PHE A 333 -22.83 -14.74 -24.28
CA PHE A 333 -21.37 -14.78 -24.46
C PHE A 333 -20.78 -13.40 -24.73
N ARG A 334 -21.39 -12.64 -25.67
CA ARG A 334 -21.01 -11.25 -25.98
C ARG A 334 -21.18 -10.32 -24.78
N ALA A 335 -22.21 -10.53 -23.95
CA ALA A 335 -22.41 -9.74 -22.74
C ALA A 335 -21.32 -9.99 -21.68
N VAL A 336 -20.88 -11.23 -21.49
CA VAL A 336 -19.80 -11.56 -20.53
C VAL A 336 -18.45 -11.05 -21.04
N MET A 337 -18.11 -11.27 -22.32
CA MET A 337 -16.88 -10.72 -22.92
C MET A 337 -16.82 -9.19 -22.77
N LYS A 338 -17.94 -8.50 -23.03
CA LYS A 338 -17.99 -7.04 -22.89
C LYS A 338 -17.84 -6.58 -21.44
N ALA A 339 -18.33 -7.34 -20.46
CA ALA A 339 -18.15 -7.01 -19.05
C ALA A 339 -16.66 -7.11 -18.62
N ASP A 340 -15.97 -8.15 -19.09
CA ASP A 340 -14.51 -8.32 -18.95
C ASP A 340 -13.74 -7.15 -19.59
N GLU A 341 -14.10 -6.76 -20.83
CA GLU A 341 -13.54 -5.58 -21.52
C GLU A 341 -13.78 -4.26 -20.76
N GLU A 342 -15.01 -3.95 -20.33
CA GLU A 342 -15.33 -2.73 -19.57
C GLU A 342 -14.55 -2.67 -18.25
N GLN A 343 -14.30 -3.82 -17.63
CA GLN A 343 -13.56 -3.93 -16.37
C GLN A 343 -12.05 -3.80 -16.58
N ALA A 344 -11.50 -4.38 -17.64
CA ALA A 344 -10.11 -4.19 -18.05
C ALA A 344 -9.85 -2.72 -18.42
N GLU A 345 -10.72 -2.08 -19.21
CA GLU A 345 -10.61 -0.67 -19.57
C GLU A 345 -10.62 0.22 -18.32
N MET A 346 -11.52 -0.03 -17.35
CA MET A 346 -11.49 0.68 -16.05
C MET A 346 -10.16 0.50 -15.31
N ILE A 347 -9.52 -0.67 -15.36
CA ILE A 347 -8.22 -0.92 -14.73
C ILE A 347 -7.08 -0.19 -15.46
N GLU A 348 -7.20 0.03 -16.78
CA GLU A 348 -6.24 0.76 -17.60
C GLU A 348 -6.46 2.28 -17.61
N THR A 349 -7.67 2.77 -17.30
CA THR A 349 -7.95 4.22 -17.29
C THR A 349 -6.91 5.00 -16.48
N SER A 350 -6.33 6.01 -17.15
CA SER A 350 -5.32 6.87 -16.56
C SER A 350 -5.87 7.63 -15.34
N THR A 351 -5.04 7.78 -14.30
CA THR A 351 -5.39 8.47 -13.05
C THR A 351 -4.49 9.71 -12.88
N PRO A 352 -4.70 10.74 -13.73
CA PRO A 352 -3.81 11.87 -13.83
C PRO A 352 -3.81 12.75 -12.57
N ALA A 353 -4.93 12.92 -11.87
CA ALA A 353 -4.98 13.76 -10.69
C ALA A 353 -4.36 13.08 -9.47
N THR A 354 -4.51 11.76 -9.32
CA THR A 354 -3.75 10.97 -8.33
C THR A 354 -2.26 11.11 -8.59
N SER A 355 -1.85 10.91 -9.85
CA SER A 355 -0.44 10.99 -10.25
C SER A 355 0.12 12.39 -9.99
N LEU A 356 -0.57 13.44 -10.44
CA LEU A 356 -0.19 14.85 -10.24
C LEU A 356 -0.11 15.21 -8.75
N LEU A 357 -1.10 14.84 -7.94
CA LEU A 357 -1.10 15.09 -6.50
C LEU A 357 0.05 14.37 -5.80
N THR A 358 0.33 13.11 -6.18
CA THR A 358 1.47 12.33 -5.68
C THR A 358 2.79 13.02 -6.01
N TRP A 359 2.96 13.50 -7.25
CA TRP A 359 4.15 14.27 -7.66
C TRP A 359 4.29 15.59 -6.92
N ILE A 360 3.19 16.35 -6.72
CA ILE A 360 3.21 17.60 -5.96
C ILE A 360 3.63 17.35 -4.51
N ILE A 361 2.98 16.41 -3.82
CA ILE A 361 3.31 16.05 -2.43
C ILE A 361 4.77 15.59 -2.33
N MET A 362 5.23 14.74 -3.25
CA MET A 362 6.61 14.26 -3.26
C MET A 362 7.60 15.39 -3.50
N ILE A 363 7.43 16.21 -4.54
CA ILE A 363 8.36 17.30 -4.87
C ILE A 363 8.44 18.31 -3.73
N VAL A 364 7.29 18.77 -3.20
CA VAL A 364 7.25 19.70 -2.06
C VAL A 364 7.95 19.08 -0.85
N SER A 365 7.58 17.87 -0.47
CA SER A 365 8.14 17.22 0.73
C SER A 365 9.64 16.94 0.59
N VAL A 366 10.11 16.47 -0.57
CA VAL A 366 11.53 16.22 -0.83
C VAL A 366 12.34 17.52 -0.77
N VAL A 367 11.85 18.60 -1.39
CA VAL A 367 12.51 19.91 -1.29
C VAL A 367 12.58 20.37 0.16
N LEU A 368 11.50 20.22 0.94
CA LEU A 368 11.50 20.58 2.36
C LEU A 368 12.47 19.71 3.17
N ILE A 369 12.43 18.38 3.05
CA ILE A 369 13.32 17.45 3.78
C ILE A 369 14.80 17.70 3.45
N VAL A 370 15.14 18.04 2.21
CA VAL A 370 16.53 18.27 1.78
C VAL A 370 17.03 19.68 2.15
N THR A 371 16.16 20.69 2.19
CA THR A 371 16.58 22.09 2.43
C THR A 371 16.33 22.59 3.85
N ARG A 372 15.56 21.86 4.68
CA ARG A 372 15.13 22.26 6.02
C ARG A 372 15.23 21.07 6.99
N ASN A 373 15.48 21.34 8.27
CA ASN A 373 15.36 20.31 9.30
C ASN A 373 13.88 20.07 9.63
N VAL A 374 13.20 19.22 8.86
CA VAL A 374 11.77 18.91 9.06
C VAL A 374 11.47 17.97 10.25
N GLU A 375 12.48 17.62 11.05
CA GLU A 375 12.31 16.95 12.35
C GLU A 375 12.27 17.96 13.51
N ASP A 376 12.68 19.20 13.28
CA ASP A 376 12.63 20.32 14.22
C ASP A 376 11.22 20.97 14.26
N ILE A 377 10.65 21.09 15.46
CA ILE A 377 9.27 21.57 15.67
C ILE A 377 9.09 23.02 15.19
N VAL A 378 10.07 23.90 15.42
CA VAL A 378 10.01 25.29 14.98
C VAL A 378 9.98 25.37 13.46
N THR A 379 10.82 24.56 12.80
CA THR A 379 10.88 24.48 11.35
C THR A 379 9.56 23.96 10.78
N LEU A 380 8.92 22.96 11.40
CA LEU A 380 7.58 22.52 11.01
C LEU A 380 6.52 23.62 11.18
N ILE A 381 6.57 24.41 12.25
CA ILE A 381 5.69 25.56 12.47
C ILE A 381 5.90 26.64 11.39
N ASP A 382 7.16 27.01 11.10
CA ASP A 382 7.54 27.96 10.03
C ASP A 382 7.04 27.52 8.65
N LEU A 383 7.08 26.21 8.37
CA LEU A 383 6.64 25.63 7.10
C LEU A 383 5.11 25.56 6.95
N GLY A 384 4.35 25.78 8.02
CA GLY A 384 2.89 25.76 7.98
C GLY A 384 2.25 24.44 8.43
N ALA A 385 2.90 23.66 9.31
CA ALA A 385 2.27 22.51 9.97
C ALA A 385 1.04 22.94 10.78
N ASN A 386 0.10 22.02 10.99
CA ASN A 386 -1.11 22.26 11.76
C ASN A 386 -0.78 22.38 13.25
N SER A 387 -1.50 23.23 13.97
CA SER A 387 -1.38 23.37 15.42
C SER A 387 -2.68 23.91 15.99
N SER A 388 -3.22 23.25 17.02
CA SER A 388 -4.46 23.70 17.66
C SER A 388 -4.39 25.11 18.23
N PHE A 389 -3.21 25.51 18.71
CA PHE A 389 -2.94 26.85 19.22
C PHE A 389 -2.96 27.89 18.08
N LEU A 390 -2.10 27.72 17.06
CA LEU A 390 -1.93 28.72 15.99
C LEU A 390 -3.18 28.89 15.11
N VAL A 391 -3.97 27.82 14.92
CA VAL A 391 -5.25 27.93 14.22
C VAL A 391 -6.27 28.75 15.02
N ARG A 392 -6.27 28.68 16.36
CA ARG A 392 -7.11 29.52 17.23
C ARG A 392 -6.67 30.99 17.22
N GLU A 393 -5.37 31.24 17.06
CA GLU A 393 -4.78 32.58 16.81
C GLU A 393 -5.02 33.11 15.38
N GLY A 394 -5.83 32.41 14.58
CA GLY A 394 -6.30 32.82 13.27
C GLY A 394 -5.50 32.30 12.08
N GLU A 395 -4.49 31.45 12.26
CA GLU A 395 -3.66 30.91 11.18
C GLU A 395 -4.32 29.73 10.44
N TYR A 396 -5.54 29.96 9.93
CA TYR A 396 -6.40 28.94 9.29
C TYR A 396 -5.78 28.24 8.07
N PHE A 397 -4.84 28.87 7.36
CA PHE A 397 -4.12 28.26 6.23
C PHE A 397 -3.47 26.92 6.60
N ARG A 398 -3.11 26.74 7.87
CA ARG A 398 -2.52 25.52 8.44
C ARG A 398 -3.38 24.28 8.27
N LEU A 399 -4.71 24.41 8.18
CA LEU A 399 -5.64 23.31 7.91
C LEU A 399 -5.50 22.73 6.47
N PHE A 400 -4.90 23.50 5.57
CA PHE A 400 -4.61 23.09 4.19
C PHE A 400 -3.12 22.77 3.98
N SER A 401 -2.21 23.64 4.42
CA SER A 401 -0.77 23.50 4.15
C SER A 401 -0.14 22.26 4.81
N TYR A 402 -0.62 21.84 5.98
CA TYR A 402 -0.01 20.72 6.71
C TYR A 402 -0.03 19.39 5.94
N GLN A 403 -0.99 19.23 5.02
CA GLN A 403 -1.16 18.03 4.19
C GLN A 403 0.03 17.79 3.23
N PHE A 404 0.83 18.83 2.96
CA PHE A 404 1.99 18.78 2.07
C PHE A 404 3.34 18.64 2.81
N ILE A 405 3.34 18.69 4.15
CA ILE A 405 4.55 18.70 4.98
C ILE A 405 4.74 17.33 5.61
N HIS A 406 5.90 16.69 5.43
CA HIS A 406 6.16 15.35 5.97
C HIS A 406 7.39 15.34 6.88
N ILE A 407 7.22 14.72 8.05
CA ILE A 407 8.28 14.56 9.06
C ILE A 407 9.18 13.39 8.63
N GLY A 408 10.23 13.72 7.90
CA GLY A 408 11.23 12.77 7.41
C GLY A 408 10.77 11.86 6.25
N TRP A 409 11.73 11.12 5.70
CA TRP A 409 11.57 10.31 4.48
C TRP A 409 10.54 9.20 4.58
N VAL A 410 10.45 8.55 5.73
CA VAL A 410 9.54 7.42 5.97
C VAL A 410 8.09 7.85 5.94
N HIS A 411 7.77 8.95 6.64
CA HIS A 411 6.42 9.46 6.69
C HIS A 411 5.94 9.88 5.29
N LEU A 412 6.82 10.49 4.48
CA LEU A 412 6.54 10.75 3.08
C LEU A 412 6.28 9.45 2.29
N LEU A 413 7.21 8.48 2.34
CA LEU A 413 7.09 7.24 1.57
C LEU A 413 5.79 6.49 1.87
N MET A 414 5.40 6.37 3.14
CA MET A 414 4.15 5.72 3.54
C MET A 414 2.92 6.41 2.95
N ASN A 415 2.89 7.75 2.94
CA ASN A 415 1.80 8.49 2.31
C ASN A 415 1.77 8.32 0.79
N LEU A 416 2.94 8.34 0.11
CA LEU A 416 3.00 8.14 -1.35
C LEU A 416 2.56 6.73 -1.75
N VAL A 417 2.96 5.70 -1.00
CA VAL A 417 2.52 4.31 -1.20
C VAL A 417 1.01 4.20 -1.00
N ALA A 418 0.49 4.68 0.13
CA ALA A 418 -0.94 4.60 0.41
C ALA A 418 -1.78 5.42 -0.58
N LEU A 419 -1.32 6.60 -1.02
CA LEU A 419 -1.97 7.39 -2.06
C LEU A 419 -1.95 6.68 -3.42
N LYS A 420 -0.89 5.93 -3.75
CA LYS A 420 -0.82 5.09 -4.95
C LYS A 420 -1.78 3.89 -4.90
N PHE A 421 -2.14 3.39 -3.72
CA PHE A 421 -3.13 2.32 -3.56
C PHE A 421 -4.58 2.83 -3.53
N PHE A 422 -4.88 3.86 -2.74
CA PHE A 422 -6.26 4.34 -2.55
C PHE A 422 -6.69 5.43 -3.53
N GLY A 423 -5.75 6.21 -4.06
CA GLY A 423 -6.05 7.27 -5.01
C GLY A 423 -6.65 6.79 -6.33
N PRO A 424 -5.98 5.88 -7.08
CA PRO A 424 -6.41 5.54 -8.44
C PRO A 424 -7.83 4.97 -8.53
N PRO A 425 -8.27 4.04 -7.68
CA PRO A 425 -9.63 3.52 -7.78
C PRO A 425 -10.71 4.55 -7.39
N ILE A 426 -10.44 5.41 -6.41
CA ILE A 426 -11.36 6.49 -6.04
C ILE A 426 -11.46 7.52 -7.18
N GLU A 427 -10.36 7.85 -7.84
CA GLU A 427 -10.36 8.71 -9.04
C GLU A 427 -11.16 8.10 -10.20
N ARG A 428 -11.10 6.77 -10.40
CA ARG A 428 -11.87 6.08 -11.44
C ARG A 428 -13.38 6.11 -11.18
N ILE A 429 -13.79 5.80 -9.95
CA ILE A 429 -15.20 5.82 -9.54
C ILE A 429 -15.75 7.26 -9.59
N THR A 430 -15.06 8.20 -8.96
CA THR A 430 -15.58 9.56 -8.72
C THR A 430 -15.27 10.55 -9.84
N GLY A 431 -14.22 10.32 -10.61
CA GLY A 431 -13.62 11.30 -11.51
C GLY A 431 -12.70 12.29 -10.78
N TRP A 432 -11.68 12.76 -11.47
CA TRP A 432 -10.63 13.64 -10.92
C TRP A 432 -11.11 14.84 -10.07
N PRO A 433 -12.22 15.56 -10.40
CA PRO A 433 -12.64 16.73 -9.62
C PRO A 433 -13.10 16.38 -8.21
N LEU A 434 -13.88 15.31 -8.11
CA LEU A 434 -14.48 14.85 -6.86
C LEU A 434 -13.44 14.13 -6.00
N TYR A 435 -12.53 13.39 -6.63
CA TYR A 435 -11.35 12.82 -5.98
C TYR A 435 -10.49 13.89 -5.28
N LEU A 436 -10.10 14.97 -5.98
CA LEU A 436 -9.26 16.01 -5.38
C LEU A 436 -9.96 16.74 -4.23
N ALA A 437 -11.24 17.09 -4.39
CA ALA A 437 -11.99 17.70 -3.29
C ALA A 437 -12.16 16.74 -2.10
N ALA A 438 -12.39 15.45 -2.35
CA ALA A 438 -12.51 14.46 -1.28
C ALA A 438 -11.20 14.29 -0.51
N PHE A 439 -10.05 14.28 -1.19
CA PHE A 439 -8.73 14.29 -0.54
C PHE A 439 -8.58 15.53 0.36
N PHE A 440 -8.70 16.74 -0.20
CA PHE A 440 -8.43 17.97 0.56
C PHE A 440 -9.42 18.22 1.70
N VAL A 441 -10.72 17.95 1.49
CA VAL A 441 -11.74 18.13 2.53
C VAL A 441 -11.61 17.08 3.63
N SER A 442 -11.22 15.83 3.31
CA SER A 442 -10.90 14.83 4.35
C SER A 442 -9.67 15.27 5.16
N GLY A 443 -8.64 15.81 4.51
CA GLY A 443 -7.51 16.41 5.22
C GLY A 443 -7.93 17.57 6.13
N ILE A 444 -8.74 18.52 5.65
CA ILE A 444 -9.24 19.63 6.46
C ILE A 444 -10.09 19.13 7.64
N ALA A 445 -10.93 18.11 7.45
CA ALA A 445 -11.70 17.49 8.54
C ALA A 445 -10.79 16.86 9.62
N GLY A 446 -9.67 16.24 9.21
CA GLY A 446 -8.62 15.79 10.12
C GLY A 446 -7.96 16.96 10.87
N GLY A 447 -7.51 17.98 10.15
CA GLY A 447 -6.91 19.18 10.75
C GLY A 447 -7.83 19.85 11.78
N LEU A 448 -9.13 19.93 11.50
CA LEU A 448 -10.14 20.45 12.43
C LEU A 448 -10.33 19.56 13.66
N ALA A 449 -10.34 18.23 13.50
CA ALA A 449 -10.42 17.30 14.63
C ALA A 449 -9.20 17.43 15.56
N ALA A 450 -8.00 17.61 15.00
CA ALA A 450 -6.79 17.89 15.77
C ALA A 450 -6.83 19.24 16.52
N VAL A 451 -7.40 20.27 15.89
CA VAL A 451 -7.61 21.58 16.55
C VAL A 451 -8.63 21.48 17.68
N HIS A 452 -9.65 20.62 17.54
CA HIS A 452 -10.65 20.37 18.57
C HIS A 452 -10.07 19.65 19.79
N THR A 453 -9.28 18.59 19.58
CA THR A 453 -8.62 17.81 20.65
C THR A 453 -7.41 18.50 21.28
N GLY A 454 -6.98 19.65 20.77
CA GLY A 454 -5.87 20.42 21.35
C GLY A 454 -4.49 19.90 20.99
N GLN A 455 -4.32 19.27 19.82
CA GLN A 455 -3.03 18.74 19.39
C GLN A 455 -2.00 19.86 19.19
N PRO A 456 -0.76 19.73 19.70
CA PRO A 456 0.25 20.77 19.58
C PRO A 456 0.72 20.91 18.13
N LEU A 457 0.90 19.80 17.41
CA LEU A 457 1.42 19.78 16.05
C LEU A 457 0.84 18.60 15.23
N SER A 458 0.46 18.84 13.97
CA SER A 458 0.11 17.81 12.98
C SER A 458 0.75 18.12 11.63
N ALA A 459 1.27 17.11 10.94
CA ALA A 459 1.84 17.21 9.59
C ALA A 459 1.49 15.96 8.78
N GLY A 460 1.41 16.08 7.45
CA GLY A 460 1.33 14.97 6.50
C GLY A 460 -0.05 14.74 5.89
N ALA A 461 -0.07 14.07 4.74
CA ALA A 461 -1.28 13.74 3.98
C ALA A 461 -2.15 12.63 4.62
N SER A 462 -1.72 12.05 5.75
CA SER A 462 -2.25 10.79 6.27
C SER A 462 -3.74 10.84 6.65
N ALA A 463 -4.22 11.98 7.14
CA ALA A 463 -5.65 12.22 7.36
C ALA A 463 -6.48 12.16 6.06
N ALA A 464 -5.99 12.78 4.99
CA ALA A 464 -6.65 12.76 3.68
C ALA A 464 -6.64 11.34 3.07
N VAL A 465 -5.53 10.62 3.22
CA VAL A 465 -5.38 9.22 2.78
C VAL A 465 -6.31 8.27 3.54
N LEU A 466 -6.47 8.42 4.86
CA LEU A 466 -7.46 7.66 5.63
C LEU A 466 -8.90 8.03 5.25
N GLY A 467 -9.13 9.29 4.84
CA GLY A 467 -10.34 9.69 4.14
C GLY A 467 -10.60 8.83 2.90
N LEU A 468 -9.65 8.75 1.95
CA LEU A 468 -9.78 7.90 0.75
C LEU A 468 -10.00 6.41 1.08
N LEU A 469 -9.33 5.87 2.10
CA LEU A 469 -9.56 4.50 2.59
C LEU A 469 -11.00 4.32 3.10
N SER A 470 -11.53 5.26 3.87
CA SER A 470 -12.92 5.20 4.34
C SER A 470 -13.92 5.32 3.19
N MET A 471 -13.61 6.11 2.14
CA MET A 471 -14.43 6.18 0.92
C MET A 471 -14.44 4.85 0.17
N ALA A 472 -13.30 4.18 0.06
CA ALA A 472 -13.20 2.84 -0.52
C ALA A 472 -14.10 1.84 0.21
N ILE A 473 -14.04 1.85 1.55
CA ILE A 473 -14.88 1.02 2.42
C ILE A 473 -16.37 1.31 2.19
N VAL A 474 -16.78 2.57 2.09
CA VAL A 474 -18.18 2.95 1.81
C VAL A 474 -18.60 2.52 0.40
N PHE A 475 -17.81 2.81 -0.65
CA PHE A 475 -18.18 2.46 -2.02
C PHE A 475 -18.30 0.95 -2.22
N GLU A 476 -17.49 0.16 -1.51
CA GLU A 476 -17.58 -1.30 -1.50
C GLU A 476 -18.86 -1.80 -0.80
N VAL A 477 -19.16 -1.28 0.40
CA VAL A 477 -20.40 -1.63 1.14
C VAL A 477 -21.67 -1.33 0.32
N PHE A 478 -21.65 -0.25 -0.46
CA PHE A 478 -22.78 0.16 -1.30
C PHE A 478 -22.70 -0.34 -2.76
N LYS A 479 -21.72 -1.19 -3.09
CA LYS A 479 -21.50 -1.78 -4.43
C LYS A 479 -21.61 -0.78 -5.58
N VAL A 480 -20.81 0.29 -5.50
CA VAL A 480 -20.74 1.31 -6.55
C VAL A 480 -20.02 0.71 -7.77
N LYS A 481 -20.54 0.86 -9.01
CA LYS A 481 -19.87 0.32 -10.22
C LYS A 481 -18.40 0.75 -10.25
N GLY A 482 -17.50 -0.23 -10.34
CA GLY A 482 -16.04 -0.03 -10.27
C GLY A 482 -15.44 -0.16 -8.86
N SER A 483 -16.22 -0.38 -7.80
CA SER A 483 -15.69 -0.70 -6.45
C SER A 483 -15.04 -2.08 -6.40
N GLU A 484 -15.53 -3.02 -7.20
CA GLU A 484 -15.02 -4.41 -7.31
C GLU A 484 -13.50 -4.47 -7.55
N SER A 485 -12.94 -3.47 -8.26
CA SER A 485 -11.49 -3.34 -8.47
C SER A 485 -10.68 -3.04 -7.19
N LEU A 486 -11.28 -2.42 -6.16
CA LEU A 486 -10.62 -2.14 -4.87
C LEU A 486 -10.51 -3.40 -4.02
N ALA A 487 -11.56 -4.20 -4.02
CA ALA A 487 -11.64 -5.46 -3.30
C ALA A 487 -11.65 -6.62 -4.30
N ARG A 488 -10.51 -6.82 -5.00
CA ARG A 488 -10.19 -7.94 -5.91
C ARG A 488 -10.28 -9.36 -5.30
N ARG A 489 -11.02 -9.52 -4.20
CA ARG A 489 -11.47 -10.79 -3.64
C ARG A 489 -12.67 -10.65 -2.69
N ASN A 490 -13.54 -9.66 -2.90
CA ASN A 490 -14.67 -9.34 -1.99
C ASN A 490 -14.20 -9.10 -0.52
N ASN A 491 -12.91 -8.75 -0.37
CA ASN A 491 -12.18 -8.80 0.88
C ASN A 491 -12.30 -7.45 1.61
N PHE A 492 -13.51 -7.10 1.99
CA PHE A 492 -13.82 -6.00 2.92
C PHE A 492 -13.00 -6.10 4.22
N SER A 493 -12.76 -7.34 4.67
CA SER A 493 -11.82 -7.74 5.73
C SER A 493 -10.41 -7.13 5.57
N THR A 494 -9.89 -7.06 4.35
CA THR A 494 -8.56 -6.55 4.00
C THR A 494 -8.51 -5.02 4.13
N LEU A 495 -9.51 -4.29 3.62
CA LEU A 495 -9.62 -2.84 3.83
C LEU A 495 -9.81 -2.49 5.32
N LEU A 496 -10.64 -3.26 6.03
CA LEU A 496 -10.86 -3.13 7.47
C LEU A 496 -9.58 -3.43 8.27
N PHE A 497 -8.77 -4.42 7.85
CA PHE A 497 -7.48 -4.70 8.47
C PHE A 497 -6.47 -3.57 8.27
N ILE A 498 -6.36 -2.98 7.07
CA ILE A 498 -5.52 -1.77 6.89
C ILE A 498 -5.99 -0.64 7.79
N LEU A 499 -7.30 -0.43 7.91
CA LEU A 499 -7.84 0.59 8.79
C LEU A 499 -7.42 0.33 10.25
N VAL A 500 -7.67 -0.88 10.75
CA VAL A 500 -7.35 -1.28 12.13
C VAL A 500 -5.84 -1.18 12.39
N ILE A 501 -4.97 -1.66 11.50
CA ILE A 501 -3.52 -1.61 11.74
C ILE A 501 -2.96 -0.17 11.68
N ASN A 502 -3.49 0.71 10.82
CA ASN A 502 -3.09 2.12 10.84
C ASN A 502 -3.52 2.82 12.14
N LEU A 503 -4.74 2.55 12.62
CA LEU A 503 -5.20 3.07 13.92
C LEU A 503 -4.38 2.51 15.10
N ILE A 504 -3.97 1.24 15.06
CA ILE A 504 -3.10 0.65 16.09
C ILE A 504 -1.70 1.26 16.05
N ILE A 505 -1.09 1.39 14.87
CA ILE A 505 0.24 2.02 14.72
C ILE A 505 0.19 3.47 15.22
N GLY A 506 -0.84 4.23 14.85
CA GLY A 506 -1.05 5.59 15.35
C GLY A 506 -1.26 5.65 16.87
N ALA A 507 -1.97 4.69 17.46
CA ALA A 507 -2.18 4.62 18.91
C ALA A 507 -0.91 4.26 19.71
N VAL A 508 0.05 3.56 19.09
CA VAL A 508 1.31 3.14 19.73
C VAL A 508 2.43 4.17 19.55
N GLU A 509 2.52 4.82 18.39
CA GLU A 509 3.62 5.72 18.05
C GLU A 509 3.48 7.11 18.71
N LYS A 510 4.44 7.47 19.57
CA LYS A 510 4.46 8.75 20.32
C LYS A 510 4.86 9.94 19.43
N GLY A 511 4.02 10.23 18.46
CA GLY A 511 4.18 11.32 17.49
C GLY A 511 3.07 11.38 16.43
N VAL A 512 2.13 10.43 16.42
CA VAL A 512 1.02 10.38 15.46
C VAL A 512 -0.23 11.06 15.99
N ASP A 513 -0.83 11.92 15.16
CA ASP A 513 -2.09 12.61 15.47
C ASP A 513 -3.30 11.73 15.14
N ASN A 514 -3.68 10.90 16.11
CA ASN A 514 -4.86 10.02 16.03
C ASN A 514 -6.18 10.78 15.85
N SER A 515 -6.26 12.04 16.31
CA SER A 515 -7.43 12.89 16.09
C SER A 515 -7.54 13.34 14.63
N ALA A 516 -6.43 13.71 13.99
CA ALA A 516 -6.41 14.01 12.56
C ALA A 516 -6.77 12.78 11.73
N HIS A 517 -6.29 11.60 12.12
CA HIS A 517 -6.62 10.32 11.46
C HIS A 517 -8.10 9.99 11.55
N LEU A 518 -8.69 10.08 12.75
CA LEU A 518 -10.12 9.83 12.95
C LEU A 518 -11.00 10.89 12.25
N GLY A 519 -10.62 12.17 12.32
CA GLY A 519 -11.33 13.25 11.62
C GLY A 519 -11.31 13.10 10.10
N GLY A 520 -10.16 12.70 9.54
CA GLY A 520 -10.03 12.43 8.10
C GLY A 520 -10.84 11.23 7.63
N LEU A 521 -10.82 10.13 8.41
CA LEU A 521 -11.66 8.95 8.19
C LEU A 521 -13.15 9.31 8.21
N LEU A 522 -13.63 10.03 9.23
CA LEU A 522 -15.03 10.43 9.31
C LEU A 522 -15.42 11.39 8.18
N GLY A 523 -14.53 12.33 7.83
CA GLY A 523 -14.71 13.23 6.69
C GLY A 523 -14.88 12.47 5.38
N GLY A 524 -13.97 11.54 5.07
CA GLY A 524 -14.04 10.71 3.87
C GLY A 524 -15.31 9.85 3.81
N ALA A 525 -15.68 9.20 4.92
CA ALA A 525 -16.88 8.38 4.98
C ALA A 525 -18.16 9.20 4.70
N ILE A 526 -18.28 10.38 5.30
CA ILE A 526 -19.40 11.31 5.08
C ILE A 526 -19.42 11.76 3.61
N ILE A 527 -18.28 12.14 3.03
CA ILE A 527 -18.17 12.54 1.62
C ILE A 527 -18.61 11.41 0.69
N ALA A 528 -18.15 10.17 0.91
CA ALA A 528 -18.56 9.03 0.10
C ALA A 528 -20.07 8.79 0.16
N ILE A 529 -20.69 8.82 1.35
CA ILE A 529 -22.14 8.67 1.52
C ILE A 529 -22.90 9.75 0.74
N LEU A 530 -22.46 11.02 0.81
CA LEU A 530 -23.06 12.12 0.07
C LEU A 530 -22.88 12.00 -1.46
N LEU A 531 -21.81 11.34 -1.91
CA LEU A 531 -21.55 11.09 -3.33
C LEU A 531 -22.39 9.96 -3.92
N LEU A 532 -22.87 8.98 -3.13
CA LEU A 532 -23.67 7.84 -3.62
C LEU A 532 -24.84 8.22 -4.57
N PRO A 533 -25.72 9.21 -4.27
CA PRO A 533 -26.75 9.64 -5.21
C PRO A 533 -26.19 10.44 -6.39
N ILE A 534 -25.13 11.21 -6.20
CA ILE A 534 -24.52 12.08 -7.22
C ILE A 534 -23.86 11.24 -8.33
N LEU A 535 -23.16 10.16 -7.95
CA LEU A 535 -22.46 9.28 -8.89
C LEU A 535 -23.42 8.57 -9.87
N LYS A 536 -24.68 8.37 -9.48
CA LYS A 536 -25.72 7.75 -10.31
C LYS A 536 -26.31 8.70 -11.37
N ALA A 537 -26.05 10.01 -11.27
CA ALA A 537 -26.68 11.03 -12.12
C ALA A 537 -25.63 11.90 -12.84
N PRO A 538 -25.36 11.67 -14.14
CA PRO A 538 -24.23 12.29 -14.86
C PRO A 538 -24.20 13.82 -14.83
N LEU A 539 -25.37 14.49 -14.88
CA LEU A 539 -25.46 15.95 -14.80
C LEU A 539 -25.03 16.47 -13.43
N PHE A 540 -25.51 15.86 -12.34
CA PHE A 540 -25.12 16.21 -10.98
C PHE A 540 -23.65 15.89 -10.71
N LYS A 541 -23.12 14.77 -11.21
CA LYS A 541 -21.67 14.45 -11.15
C LYS A 541 -20.82 15.54 -11.79
N ARG A 542 -21.20 16.05 -12.97
CA ARG A 542 -20.51 17.16 -13.64
C ARG A 542 -20.60 18.47 -12.88
N LEU A 543 -21.79 18.85 -12.38
CA LEU A 543 -21.98 20.08 -11.62
C LEU A 543 -21.22 20.05 -10.28
N ALA A 544 -21.32 18.96 -9.54
CA ALA A 544 -20.58 18.75 -8.30
C ALA A 544 -19.06 18.80 -8.56
N GLY A 545 -18.58 18.22 -9.66
CA GLY A 545 -17.19 18.32 -10.08
C GLY A 545 -16.72 19.75 -10.37
N PHE A 546 -17.54 20.55 -11.05
CA PHE A 546 -17.23 21.97 -11.29
C PHE A 546 -17.15 22.75 -9.96
N VAL A 547 -18.12 22.58 -9.07
CA VAL A 547 -18.12 23.21 -7.73
C VAL A 547 -16.92 22.77 -6.89
N ALA A 548 -16.56 21.48 -6.93
CA ALA A 548 -15.41 20.91 -6.25
C ALA A 548 -14.08 21.57 -6.67
N VAL A 549 -13.86 21.78 -7.97
CA VAL A 549 -12.65 22.46 -8.49
C VAL A 549 -12.57 23.89 -7.96
N TRP A 550 -13.65 24.66 -8.07
CA TRP A 550 -13.66 26.05 -7.60
C TRP A 550 -13.49 26.16 -6.08
N ALA A 551 -14.06 25.24 -5.30
CA ALA A 551 -13.87 25.18 -3.86
C ALA A 551 -12.39 24.91 -3.49
N VAL A 552 -11.74 23.95 -4.15
CA VAL A 552 -10.31 23.64 -3.93
C VAL A 552 -9.42 24.82 -4.33
N ILE A 553 -9.68 25.46 -5.47
CA ILE A 553 -8.94 26.66 -5.92
C ILE A 553 -9.11 27.82 -4.92
N PHE A 554 -10.32 28.04 -4.41
CA PHE A 554 -10.62 29.09 -3.44
C PHE A 554 -9.91 28.86 -2.10
N ILE A 555 -9.97 27.64 -1.56
CA ILE A 555 -9.29 27.24 -0.32
C ILE A 555 -7.77 27.40 -0.46
N ALA A 556 -7.19 26.91 -1.57
CA ALA A 556 -5.77 27.06 -1.85
C ALA A 556 -5.37 28.53 -1.98
N GLY A 557 -6.16 29.34 -2.70
CA GLY A 557 -5.93 30.77 -2.88
C GLY A 557 -5.95 31.57 -1.57
N ILE A 558 -6.94 31.35 -0.71
CA ILE A 558 -7.00 31.97 0.62
C ILE A 558 -5.84 31.52 1.50
N SER A 559 -5.51 30.22 1.48
CA SER A 559 -4.40 29.67 2.27
C SER A 559 -3.06 30.32 1.86
N SER A 560 -2.79 30.41 0.56
CA SER A 560 -1.60 31.08 0.03
C SER A 560 -1.57 32.58 0.33
N TRP A 561 -2.71 33.27 0.25
CA TRP A 561 -2.80 34.70 0.58
C TRP A 561 -2.52 34.96 2.07
N GLN A 562 -3.09 34.15 2.97
CA GLN A 562 -2.86 34.28 4.40
C GLN A 562 -1.42 33.92 4.78
N MET A 563 -0.85 32.86 4.19
CA MET A 563 0.56 32.50 4.41
C MET A 563 1.50 33.64 3.95
N TYR A 564 1.22 34.24 2.79
CA TYR A 564 1.98 35.40 2.29
C TYR A 564 1.86 36.63 3.20
N SER A 565 0.67 36.95 3.72
CA SER A 565 0.46 38.11 4.60
C SER A 565 1.16 37.96 5.95
N LEU A 566 1.35 36.73 6.44
CA LEU A 566 2.05 36.42 7.69
C LEU A 566 3.57 36.25 7.52
N ASN A 567 4.06 35.93 6.32
CA ASN A 567 5.49 35.65 6.07
C ASN A 567 6.45 36.79 6.47
N ASN A 568 6.01 38.06 6.33
CA ASN A 568 6.80 39.23 6.73
C ASN A 568 6.70 39.56 8.24
N VAL A 569 5.75 38.94 8.94
CA VAL A 569 5.50 39.14 10.38
C VAL A 569 6.25 38.09 11.20
N GLY A 570 6.51 36.91 10.63
CA GLY A 570 7.12 35.77 11.31
C GLY A 570 6.11 34.99 12.15
N PHE A 571 6.39 33.70 12.37
CA PHE A 571 5.53 32.81 13.14
C PHE A 571 6.01 32.66 14.59
N TYR A 572 5.17 32.06 15.44
CA TYR A 572 5.61 31.58 16.76
C TYR A 572 6.79 30.60 16.58
N PRO A 573 7.84 30.65 17.41
CA PRO A 573 8.04 31.50 18.59
C PRO A 573 8.69 32.87 18.30
N ARG A 574 9.17 33.11 17.07
CA ARG A 574 9.89 34.36 16.72
C ARG A 574 9.01 35.59 16.88
N THR A 575 7.71 35.45 16.65
CA THR A 575 6.73 36.54 16.75
C THR A 575 5.62 36.20 17.72
N ILE A 576 5.81 36.60 18.98
CA ILE A 576 4.77 36.65 20.01
C ILE A 576 4.09 38.01 19.96
N ARG A 577 2.75 38.02 19.99
CA ARG A 577 1.91 39.23 19.93
C ARG A 577 1.57 39.79 21.32
N GLU A 578 1.32 38.91 22.29
CA GLU A 578 0.87 39.28 23.63
C GLU A 578 1.71 38.59 24.71
N PHE A 579 2.13 39.39 25.69
CA PHE A 579 2.80 38.94 26.90
C PHE A 579 1.93 39.30 28.11
N ALA A 580 1.83 38.38 29.07
CA ALA A 580 1.19 38.61 30.35
C ALA A 580 2.26 38.65 31.46
N GLU A 581 2.06 39.50 32.46
CA GLU A 581 2.86 39.45 33.68
C GLU A 581 2.40 38.28 34.55
N ILE A 582 3.36 37.47 34.98
CA ILE A 582 3.16 36.28 35.81
C ILE A 582 4.02 36.42 37.06
N SER A 583 3.38 36.29 38.22
CA SER A 583 4.04 36.22 39.52
C SER A 583 4.02 34.81 40.10
N ASN A 584 4.94 34.54 41.02
CA ASN A 584 4.91 33.32 41.81
C ASN A 584 3.78 33.34 42.86
N ALA A 585 3.49 32.20 43.48
CA ALA A 585 2.36 32.00 44.39
C ALA A 585 2.32 32.97 45.60
N SER A 586 3.47 33.50 46.01
CA SER A 586 3.59 34.47 47.11
C SER A 586 3.80 35.92 46.65
N ALA A 587 3.70 36.19 45.33
CA ALA A 587 3.97 37.50 44.73
C ALA A 587 5.31 38.13 45.18
N THR A 588 6.34 37.29 45.33
CA THR A 588 7.72 37.65 45.69
C THR A 588 8.49 38.17 44.47
N PHE A 589 8.21 37.61 43.30
CA PHE A 589 8.79 38.04 42.03
C PHE A 589 7.78 37.91 40.89
N ALA A 590 8.02 38.64 39.81
CA ALA A 590 7.26 38.54 38.58
C ALA A 590 8.17 38.65 37.35
N LEU A 591 7.71 38.08 36.24
CA LEU A 591 8.29 38.21 34.89
C LEU A 591 7.17 38.26 33.84
N GLN A 592 7.52 38.54 32.58
CA GLN A 592 6.60 38.45 31.46
C GLN A 592 6.83 37.19 30.64
N LEU A 593 5.77 36.43 30.38
CA LEU A 593 5.74 35.29 29.47
C LEU A 593 4.62 35.49 28.44
N PRO A 594 4.63 34.77 27.29
CA PRO A 594 3.51 34.86 26.34
C PRO A 594 2.20 34.49 27.03
N ALA A 595 1.12 35.23 26.73
CA ALA A 595 -0.17 35.07 27.41
C ALA A 595 -0.80 33.66 27.28
N SER A 596 -0.30 32.85 26.34
CA SER A 596 -0.70 31.46 26.10
C SER A 596 -0.01 30.41 26.99
N TRP A 597 1.03 30.79 27.76
CA TRP A 597 1.77 29.86 28.61
C TRP A 597 1.00 29.55 29.89
N GLN A 598 1.01 28.27 30.29
CA GLN A 598 0.28 27.79 31.47
C GLN A 598 1.24 27.60 32.64
N ILE A 599 0.85 28.08 33.82
CA ILE A 599 1.60 27.92 35.07
C ILE A 599 1.20 26.59 35.71
N ASP A 600 2.16 25.78 36.18
CA ASP A 600 1.84 24.62 37.02
C ASP A 600 1.54 25.08 38.47
N PRO A 601 0.31 24.94 38.98
CA PRO A 601 -0.02 25.42 40.33
C PRO A 601 0.64 24.61 41.45
N SER A 602 1.13 23.39 41.16
CA SER A 602 1.77 22.50 42.13
C SER A 602 3.27 22.79 42.29
N GLU A 603 3.91 23.34 41.25
CA GLU A 603 5.32 23.73 41.27
C GLU A 603 5.55 25.24 41.45
N ASN A 604 4.50 26.05 41.31
CA ASN A 604 4.49 27.46 41.69
C ASN A 604 4.58 27.64 43.22
N LYS A 605 5.73 28.07 43.72
CA LYS A 605 6.10 28.14 45.14
C LYS A 605 6.70 29.52 45.49
N PRO A 606 6.95 29.84 46.77
CA PRO A 606 7.50 31.14 47.16
C PRO A 606 8.84 31.51 46.51
N LEU A 607 9.64 30.51 46.08
CA LEU A 607 10.95 30.71 45.45
C LEU A 607 11.10 29.99 44.09
N SER A 608 10.01 29.49 43.51
CA SER A 608 10.05 28.84 42.19
C SER A 608 8.77 29.01 41.38
N LEU A 609 8.89 28.99 40.06
CA LEU A 609 7.77 28.99 39.12
C LEU A 609 8.11 28.06 37.94
N GLU A 610 7.26 27.08 37.66
CA GLU A 610 7.30 26.32 36.40
C GLU A 610 6.12 26.75 35.52
N ALA A 611 6.40 27.09 34.26
CA ALA A 611 5.41 27.38 33.25
C ALA A 611 5.72 26.63 31.94
N THR A 612 4.66 26.17 31.27
CA THR A 612 4.72 25.33 30.06
C THR A 612 4.08 26.04 28.87
N GLY A 613 4.79 26.04 27.75
CA GLY A 613 4.34 26.58 26.46
C GLY A 613 3.47 25.61 25.65
N PRO A 614 2.81 26.10 24.59
CA PRO A 614 1.85 25.33 23.80
C PRO A 614 2.43 24.11 23.06
N PHE A 615 3.76 24.05 22.86
CA PHE A 615 4.45 22.92 22.24
C PHE A 615 5.27 22.10 23.26
N ARG A 616 4.93 22.23 24.55
CA ARG A 616 5.61 21.59 25.70
C ARG A 616 7.03 22.08 25.96
N GLU A 617 7.38 23.26 25.44
CA GLU A 617 8.52 24.03 25.95
C GLU A 617 8.27 24.33 27.44
N ARG A 618 9.32 24.38 28.26
CA ARG A 618 9.17 24.71 29.68
C ARG A 618 10.10 25.83 30.08
N VAL A 619 9.64 26.69 30.98
CA VAL A 619 10.47 27.64 31.72
C VAL A 619 10.35 27.34 33.20
N SER A 620 11.50 27.18 33.85
CA SER A 620 11.62 27.03 35.29
C SER A 620 12.39 28.24 35.82
N VAL A 621 11.79 29.00 36.72
CA VAL A 621 12.43 30.10 37.43
C VAL A 621 12.69 29.66 38.87
N LEU A 622 13.93 29.82 39.33
CA LEU A 622 14.38 29.49 40.69
C LEU A 622 15.03 30.73 41.31
N VAL A 623 14.67 31.04 42.56
CA VAL A 623 15.19 32.19 43.31
C VAL A 623 16.12 31.72 44.43
N GLY A 624 17.35 32.24 44.43
CA GLY A 624 18.33 32.05 45.50
C GLY A 624 18.79 33.39 46.07
N LEU A 625 19.25 33.39 47.32
CA LEU A 625 20.00 34.50 47.89
C LEU A 625 21.49 34.29 47.57
N ASN A 626 22.19 35.33 47.13
CA ASN A 626 23.61 35.27 46.83
C ASN A 626 24.35 36.48 47.40
N ALA A 627 25.45 36.22 48.11
CA ALA A 627 26.35 37.23 48.67
C ALA A 627 27.75 37.22 48.02
N GLU A 628 28.00 36.31 47.08
CA GLU A 628 29.30 36.13 46.42
C GLU A 628 29.35 36.81 45.04
N PRO A 629 30.55 37.15 44.52
CA PRO A 629 30.68 37.77 43.20
C PRO A 629 30.07 36.93 42.08
N ALA A 630 29.37 37.60 41.15
CA ALA A 630 28.65 36.92 40.07
C ALA A 630 29.55 36.05 39.17
N GLU A 631 30.84 36.37 39.04
CA GLU A 631 31.80 35.61 38.21
C GLU A 631 32.16 34.26 38.84
N ASP A 632 32.31 34.19 40.16
CA ASP A 632 32.66 32.96 40.89
C ASP A 632 31.50 31.95 40.85
N VAL A 633 30.29 32.42 41.19
CA VAL A 633 29.04 31.64 41.13
C VAL A 633 28.77 31.10 39.72
N LEU A 634 29.07 31.91 38.68
CA LEU A 634 28.89 31.53 37.29
C LEU A 634 29.90 30.47 36.83
N ALA A 635 31.14 30.53 37.31
CA ALA A 635 32.16 29.53 37.03
C ALA A 635 31.79 28.18 37.66
N GLU A 636 31.42 28.16 38.95
CA GLU A 636 31.00 26.94 39.66
C GLU A 636 29.74 26.34 39.03
N TYR A 637 28.72 27.15 38.75
CA TYR A 637 27.48 26.70 38.10
C TYR A 637 27.75 26.00 36.77
N VAL A 638 28.60 26.59 35.92
CA VAL A 638 28.92 26.03 34.59
C VAL A 638 29.71 24.73 34.71
N GLU A 639 30.66 24.64 35.66
CA GLU A 639 31.42 23.42 35.89
C GLU A 639 30.53 22.29 36.44
N GLN A 640 29.76 22.54 37.50
CA GLN A 640 28.84 21.57 38.08
C GLN A 640 27.84 21.08 37.02
N ARG A 641 27.22 22.00 36.27
CA ARG A 641 26.18 21.64 35.29
C ARG A 641 26.74 20.87 34.10
N SER A 642 27.96 21.16 33.64
CA SER A 642 28.67 20.34 32.65
C SER A 642 28.82 18.90 33.16
N ARG A 643 29.34 18.71 34.39
CA ARG A 643 29.53 17.38 34.99
C ARG A 643 28.21 16.62 35.18
N GLU A 644 27.12 17.30 35.55
CA GLU A 644 25.80 16.66 35.69
C GLU A 644 25.28 16.10 34.37
N ILE A 645 25.41 16.87 33.27
CA ILE A 645 24.96 16.44 31.93
C ILE A 645 25.83 15.27 31.44
N GLU A 646 27.16 15.37 31.59
CA GLU A 646 28.12 14.36 31.13
C GLU A 646 28.00 13.02 31.87
N ASN A 647 27.60 13.03 33.15
CA ASN A 647 27.39 11.82 33.95
C ASN A 647 26.01 11.16 33.75
N THR A 648 25.10 11.77 32.98
CA THR A 648 23.73 11.24 32.79
C THR A 648 23.65 10.27 31.61
N GLN A 649 23.46 8.97 31.87
CA GLN A 649 23.57 7.90 30.86
C GLN A 649 22.64 8.00 29.62
N GLU A 650 21.52 8.73 29.71
CA GLU A 650 20.53 8.85 28.63
C GLU A 650 20.72 10.11 27.76
N ILE A 651 21.73 10.92 28.07
CA ILE A 651 21.88 12.30 27.62
C ILE A 651 23.34 12.55 27.19
N SER A 652 23.58 13.32 26.13
CA SER A 652 24.94 13.74 25.74
C SER A 652 25.03 15.22 25.43
N LEU A 653 26.06 15.89 25.95
CA LEU A 653 26.34 17.30 25.66
C LEU A 653 26.96 17.41 24.25
N LYS A 654 26.27 18.10 23.32
CA LYS A 654 26.76 18.35 21.96
C LYS A 654 27.58 19.63 21.88
N SER A 655 27.13 20.70 22.53
CA SER A 655 27.89 21.95 22.62
C SER A 655 27.43 22.81 23.80
N ARG A 656 28.34 23.66 24.28
CA ARG A 656 28.07 24.72 25.25
C ARG A 656 28.51 26.05 24.64
N ARG A 657 27.71 27.11 24.79
CA ARG A 657 28.10 28.50 24.51
C ARG A 657 27.88 29.37 25.73
N GLY A 658 28.79 30.31 25.93
CA GLY A 658 28.87 31.13 27.12
C GLY A 658 29.68 30.51 28.27
N PRO A 659 29.71 31.17 29.44
CA PRO A 659 28.84 32.30 29.81
C PRO A 659 29.02 33.56 28.93
N GLU A 660 27.90 34.13 28.48
CA GLU A 660 27.83 35.38 27.72
C GLU A 660 27.17 36.45 28.62
N LYS A 661 27.81 37.60 28.84
CA LYS A 661 27.20 38.73 29.56
C LYS A 661 26.31 39.54 28.61
N LEU A 662 25.06 39.80 29.00
CA LEU A 662 24.03 40.42 28.16
C LEU A 662 23.59 41.78 28.70
N ASP A 663 24.53 42.73 28.76
CA ASP A 663 24.27 44.11 29.19
C ASP A 663 23.20 44.83 28.33
N GLU A 664 22.89 44.31 27.13
CA GLU A 664 21.80 44.77 26.26
C GLU A 664 20.39 44.44 26.76
N LEU A 665 20.23 43.41 27.61
CA LEU A 665 18.95 43.05 28.24
C LEU A 665 18.77 43.79 29.57
N ARG A 666 19.75 43.61 30.48
CA ARG A 666 19.90 44.30 31.76
C ARG A 666 21.32 44.05 32.28
N SER A 667 21.91 45.02 32.98
CA SER A 667 23.18 44.78 33.70
C SER A 667 23.00 43.65 34.71
N GLY A 668 23.99 42.75 34.83
CA GLY A 668 23.91 41.58 35.70
C GLY A 668 23.16 40.37 35.12
N VAL A 669 22.83 40.38 33.82
CA VAL A 669 22.29 39.19 33.11
C VAL A 669 23.41 38.43 32.42
N TYR A 670 23.50 37.13 32.69
CA TYR A 670 24.41 36.20 32.02
C TYR A 670 23.62 35.05 31.39
N ARG A 671 24.06 34.59 30.21
CA ARG A 671 23.44 33.49 29.46
C ARG A 671 24.41 32.33 29.25
N VAL A 672 23.95 31.11 29.48
CA VAL A 672 24.62 29.88 29.07
C VAL A 672 23.66 29.06 28.19
N ARG A 673 24.14 28.64 27.02
CA ARG A 673 23.39 27.83 26.06
C ARG A 673 23.97 26.43 26.00
N TRP A 674 23.12 25.42 26.15
CA TRP A 674 23.47 24.01 26.08
C TRP A 674 22.70 23.39 24.90
N LEU A 675 23.40 22.71 24.01
CA LEU A 675 22.79 21.80 23.04
C LEU A 675 23.07 20.38 23.48
N ILE A 676 22.02 19.61 23.64
CA ILE A 676 22.04 18.29 24.28
C ILE A 676 21.30 17.30 23.35
N GLU A 677 21.79 16.07 23.20
CA GLU A 677 21.08 15.00 22.50
C GLU A 677 20.57 13.97 23.50
N SER A 678 19.29 13.62 23.39
CA SER A 678 18.62 12.59 24.20
C SER A 678 17.97 11.53 23.30
N GLY A 679 17.44 10.46 23.90
CA GLY A 679 16.68 9.43 23.16
C GLY A 679 15.49 9.97 22.33
N GLY A 680 14.96 11.15 22.69
CA GLY A 680 13.86 11.84 22.01
C GLY A 680 14.28 12.90 20.99
N GLY A 681 15.58 13.11 20.73
CA GLY A 681 16.10 14.11 19.80
C GLY A 681 16.92 15.23 20.46
N PRO A 682 17.28 16.29 19.70
CA PRO A 682 18.02 17.43 20.20
C PRO A 682 17.16 18.30 21.14
N LEU A 683 17.74 18.64 22.28
CA LEU A 683 17.18 19.52 23.29
C LEU A 683 18.12 20.72 23.47
N SER A 684 17.64 21.91 23.16
CA SER A 684 18.30 23.15 23.55
C SER A 684 17.83 23.55 24.94
N VAL A 685 18.79 23.78 25.83
CA VAL A 685 18.54 24.36 27.15
C VAL A 685 19.23 25.71 27.20
N VAL A 686 18.49 26.75 27.61
CA VAL A 686 19.04 28.10 27.76
C VAL A 686 18.85 28.54 29.20
N ASP A 687 19.96 28.70 29.91
CA ASP A 687 19.98 29.23 31.27
C ASP A 687 20.31 30.73 31.22
N TYR A 688 19.51 31.52 31.93
CA TYR A 688 19.82 32.90 32.26
C TYR A 688 20.03 33.01 33.77
N LEU A 689 21.18 33.52 34.18
CA LEU A 689 21.48 33.91 35.55
C LEU A 689 21.32 35.43 35.63
N VAL A 690 20.31 35.89 36.37
CA VAL A 690 20.00 37.31 36.54
C VAL A 690 20.29 37.69 38.00
N PHE A 691 21.30 38.52 38.20
CA PHE A 691 21.71 39.04 39.50
C PHE A 691 21.04 40.39 39.76
N GLU A 692 20.25 40.49 40.83
CA GLU A 692 19.47 41.68 41.20
C GLU A 692 19.59 41.92 42.72
N LYS A 693 20.40 42.92 43.11
CA LYS A 693 20.82 43.13 44.51
C LYS A 693 21.46 41.83 45.05
N ASP A 694 21.07 41.36 46.24
CA ASP A 694 21.55 40.12 46.87
C ASP A 694 20.75 38.86 46.43
N VAL A 695 20.03 38.94 45.30
CA VAL A 695 19.16 37.87 44.79
C VAL A 695 19.62 37.39 43.41
N LEU A 696 19.68 36.07 43.25
CA LEU A 696 19.94 35.38 41.99
C LEU A 696 18.65 34.72 41.48
N PHE A 697 18.26 35.05 40.26
CA PHE A 697 17.25 34.30 39.51
C PHE A 697 17.93 33.41 38.48
N LEU A 698 17.68 32.10 38.56
CA LEU A 698 17.97 31.16 37.48
C LEU A 698 16.70 30.96 36.66
N VAL A 699 16.66 31.52 35.45
CA VAL A 699 15.57 31.34 34.48
C VAL A 699 16.06 30.35 33.42
N ARG A 700 15.56 29.11 33.49
CA ARG A 700 15.94 28.01 32.59
C ARG A 700 14.83 27.71 31.60
N PHE A 701 15.14 27.70 30.31
CA PHE A 701 14.25 27.24 29.25
C PHE A 701 14.66 25.86 28.73
N PHE A 702 13.69 24.94 28.62
CA PHE A 702 13.82 23.64 27.96
C PHE A 702 13.05 23.67 26.64
N ILE A 703 13.77 23.54 25.52
CA ILE A 703 13.24 23.79 24.18
C ILE A 703 13.69 22.69 23.21
N GLY A 704 12.74 22.01 22.56
CA GLY A 704 13.03 21.05 21.50
C GLY A 704 13.36 21.73 20.18
N THR A 705 14.57 22.27 20.03
CA THR A 705 15.06 22.83 18.76
C THR A 705 16.60 22.80 18.67
N GLU A 706 17.11 22.75 17.44
CA GLU A 706 18.54 23.04 17.15
C GLU A 706 18.78 24.56 16.97
N SER A 707 17.72 25.34 16.72
CA SER A 707 17.79 26.77 16.43
C SER A 707 17.77 27.61 17.71
N ALA A 708 18.94 27.74 18.35
CA ALA A 708 19.11 28.51 19.58
C ALA A 708 18.74 30.01 19.50
N SER A 709 18.53 30.56 18.30
CA SER A 709 18.03 31.94 18.09
C SER A 709 16.52 32.03 17.92
N SER A 710 15.80 30.94 17.62
CA SER A 710 14.37 31.02 17.28
C SER A 710 13.50 31.48 18.47
N TYR A 711 13.90 31.16 19.70
CA TYR A 711 13.23 31.62 20.92
C TYR A 711 13.90 32.83 21.58
N GLU A 712 14.96 33.41 20.98
CA GLU A 712 15.81 34.44 21.63
C GLU A 712 15.02 35.69 22.05
N LYS A 713 13.98 36.06 21.29
CA LYS A 713 13.04 37.13 21.65
C LYS A 713 12.17 36.76 22.88
N LEU A 714 11.69 35.51 22.95
CA LEU A 714 10.89 35.01 24.07
C LEU A 714 11.73 34.95 25.34
N THR A 715 12.92 34.34 25.26
CA THR A 715 13.80 34.14 26.41
C THR A 715 14.42 35.45 26.87
N GLY A 716 14.76 36.35 25.94
CA GLY A 716 15.20 37.71 26.22
C GLY A 716 14.14 38.53 26.96
N GLN A 717 12.88 38.52 26.49
CA GLN A 717 11.79 39.24 27.18
C GLN A 717 11.57 38.73 28.60
N ALA A 718 11.55 37.42 28.81
CA ALA A 718 11.38 36.81 30.13
C ALA A 718 12.53 37.17 31.09
N ALA A 719 13.78 37.05 30.63
CA ALA A 719 14.96 37.38 31.42
C ALA A 719 15.11 38.89 31.70
N ALA A 720 14.71 39.76 30.77
CA ALA A 720 14.78 41.21 30.95
C ALA A 720 13.67 41.76 31.88
N THR A 721 12.57 41.03 32.05
CA THR A 721 11.41 41.47 32.85
C THR A 721 11.32 40.87 34.25
N VAL A 722 12.11 39.83 34.54
CA VAL A 722 12.18 39.25 35.89
C VAL A 722 12.63 40.30 36.91
N ARG A 723 11.91 40.40 38.03
CA ARG A 723 12.19 41.34 39.11
C ARG A 723 11.55 40.88 40.41
N LEU A 724 12.16 41.28 41.53
CA LEU A 724 11.48 41.27 42.82
C LEU A 724 10.26 42.20 42.75
N LEU A 725 9.19 41.79 43.40
CA LEU A 725 8.08 42.68 43.74
C LEU A 725 8.41 43.29 45.10
N GLU A 726 8.48 44.62 45.17
CA GLU A 726 8.64 45.31 46.45
C GLU A 726 7.33 45.17 47.23
N ASN A 727 7.39 44.58 48.44
CA ASN A 727 6.24 44.50 49.33
C ASN A 727 5.73 45.91 49.65
N ASN A 728 4.42 46.12 49.54
CA ASN A 728 3.70 47.10 50.36
C ASN A 728 3.59 46.58 51.81
#